data_AF-A0A182MX57-F1
#
_entry.id   AF-A0A182MX57-F1
#
_cell.length_a   1.000
_cell.length_b   1.000
_cell.length_c   1.000
_cell.angle_alpha   90.00
_cell.angle_beta   90.00
_cell.angle_gamma   90.00
#
_symmetry.space_group_name_H-M   'P 1'
#
loop_
_entity.id
_entity.type
_entity.pdbx_description
1 polymer ?
#
loop_
_entity_poly.entity_id
_entity_poly.type
_entity_poly.pdbx_seq_one_letter_code
_entity_poly.pdbx_strand_id
1 'polypeptide(L)'
;MHLIENEMRWEDEYRMYYQEADDGSEPTDSVGRFRLSISSESDVGGVEISSPNQPHDFGSGREGQEEIWAYADIENGLKELPGGERLAELLVCSLVPANDILQGIGEQRDTVLLLAVWYSKHDLLRKVLALEGANANACDTAGRTALHLGCYIGDYKATELLLQHGAKAQCWDREKTVTPLHCAASCGSLECVTLLLAQNVDINAGIEKHSALHYAVMRNSKRCVEYLLKHGANPNTPQVYTQTPLHVAAALGYSECMELLITHGADARSQYGQKKITALHLAASENYLDCVRLLVAAGANIDARNRDQQTPLHLACLSQCHETVTYLIAHRADVHAVYRDGRTALHASIVKESRFWDCTLSLLKAKVDVNRADNFGYTPLHIAALNEFSTCVYMLIEYGADITARTNGGVSALSFIIRRTPEIIPRYVDKLDAAISVNSIHEIGDVDCEIRLDFRLLVPNNDRGETELLLAFIEVGQKRILKHPLCETFLLLKWRRIRKFFIFSLFYHGLFVLLFTAYVLGVYVQDCRAEHCSAPSYVPAIGYIIILFNLILLTKEIFQMMHGFVSYVRYWENWLQWSIVIGIFLCTHNTLSDSSDIMNWQHHVAAVVIFLAWLELMMLVGRFPIFGLYVQMFTTVAVNFSKFLMAYCCLLVAFGLSFCVLFPNYIAFKEIPRSLLKTIVMMAGELEFEDIFYGENLKIEYPATAHGMFLAFVLLVTVILTNLLVGLAVSDIQGLQQSAGLDRLSRQAELISRLESLMFSRLLRKAPIRIWAIFQKIALLKTSRCRLHFRVKPNDPREKRIPRELITSIYKLVAERRERNQSIRRRRTYRNMQTFNNFLLDEADTAAVTLRRKHFKTVNKKRNMSEAPFGGMRPDTMPPVVPASTGPSYKTLEENQKTILKRLDELSKDLDIVKSRIKKP
;
A
#
# COMPACT_ATOMS: atom_id res chain seq x y z
N MET A 1 18.19 -7.79 15.80
CA MET A 1 17.30 -8.71 16.56
C MET A 1 15.84 -8.28 16.48
N HIS A 2 15.43 -7.10 16.95
CA HIS A 2 14.02 -6.65 16.85
C HIS A 2 13.47 -6.54 15.41
N LEU A 3 14.32 -6.17 14.44
CA LEU A 3 14.00 -6.20 13.01
C LEU A 3 13.84 -7.63 12.45
N ILE A 4 14.54 -8.60 13.04
CA ILE A 4 14.56 -10.02 12.62
C ILE A 4 13.39 -10.77 13.27
N GLU A 5 13.05 -10.46 14.53
CA GLU A 5 11.82 -10.96 15.19
C GLU A 5 10.55 -10.47 14.47
N ASN A 6 10.55 -9.21 14.00
CA ASN A 6 9.44 -8.70 13.19
C ASN A 6 9.42 -9.26 11.75
N GLU A 7 10.56 -9.69 11.21
CA GLU A 7 10.64 -10.43 9.94
C GLU A 7 10.08 -11.85 10.09
N MET A 8 10.42 -12.56 11.17
CA MET A 8 9.88 -13.89 11.47
C MET A 8 8.38 -13.84 11.76
N ARG A 9 7.91 -12.87 12.56
CA ARG A 9 6.48 -12.69 12.83
C ARG A 9 5.67 -12.32 11.59
N TRP A 10 6.28 -11.59 10.64
CA TRP A 10 5.67 -11.28 9.35
C TRP A 10 5.65 -12.51 8.43
N GLU A 11 6.71 -13.32 8.40
CA GLU A 11 6.66 -14.63 7.72
C GLU A 11 5.66 -15.58 8.36
N ASP A 12 5.47 -15.57 9.68
CA ASP A 12 4.52 -16.41 10.39
C ASP A 12 3.07 -15.92 10.23
N GLU A 13 2.81 -14.60 10.17
CA GLU A 13 1.49 -14.03 9.83
C GLU A 13 1.18 -14.19 8.34
N TYR A 14 2.18 -14.08 7.45
CA TYR A 14 2.06 -14.38 6.02
C TYR A 14 1.86 -15.88 5.79
N ARG A 15 2.54 -16.74 6.56
CA ARG A 15 2.32 -18.18 6.58
C ARG A 15 0.97 -18.52 7.17
N MET A 16 0.46 -17.88 8.24
CA MET A 16 -0.90 -18.11 8.72
C MET A 16 -1.96 -17.69 7.70
N TYR A 17 -1.73 -16.60 6.95
CA TYR A 17 -2.60 -16.22 5.82
C TYR A 17 -2.66 -17.28 4.71
N TYR A 18 -1.67 -18.18 4.65
CA TYR A 18 -1.60 -19.30 3.70
C TYR A 18 -1.70 -20.70 4.36
N GLN A 19 -1.62 -20.83 5.70
CA GLN A 19 -1.66 -22.08 6.47
C GLN A 19 -3.01 -22.28 7.17
N GLU A 20 -3.75 -21.22 7.52
CA GLU A 20 -5.16 -21.37 7.97
C GLU A 20 -6.12 -21.73 6.83
N ALA A 21 -5.61 -21.77 5.58
CA ALA A 21 -6.31 -22.37 4.45
C ALA A 21 -6.07 -23.89 4.32
N ASP A 22 -5.20 -24.49 5.14
CA ASP A 22 -4.63 -25.82 4.88
C ASP A 22 -4.69 -26.83 6.05
N ASP A 23 -5.37 -26.54 7.16
CA ASP A 23 -5.54 -27.52 8.26
C ASP A 23 -6.96 -28.12 8.29
N GLY A 24 -7.09 -29.33 7.75
CA GLY A 24 -8.29 -30.16 7.95
C GLY A 24 -8.55 -31.34 7.01
N SER A 25 -7.52 -32.15 6.66
CA SER A 25 -7.52 -33.63 6.52
C SER A 25 -6.86 -34.21 5.24
N GLU A 26 -5.61 -34.66 5.43
CA GLU A 26 -4.75 -35.59 4.66
C GLU A 26 -5.33 -37.00 4.39
N PRO A 27 -4.63 -37.95 3.69
CA PRO A 27 -3.35 -37.90 2.92
C PRO A 27 -3.49 -38.59 1.51
N THR A 28 -2.54 -38.63 0.56
CA THR A 28 -1.17 -39.18 0.60
C THR A 28 -0.39 -38.84 -0.68
N ASP A 29 0.91 -38.59 -0.46
CA ASP A 29 2.08 -38.93 -1.27
C ASP A 29 2.62 -38.02 -2.39
N SER A 30 3.69 -37.31 -1.97
CA SER A 30 5.04 -37.35 -2.54
C SER A 30 5.55 -36.15 -3.36
N VAL A 31 5.86 -35.09 -2.62
CA VAL A 31 7.11 -34.29 -2.61
C VAL A 31 7.96 -34.25 -3.90
N GLY A 32 8.08 -33.05 -4.49
CA GLY A 32 9.06 -32.74 -5.53
C GLY A 32 9.28 -31.23 -5.84
N ARG A 33 9.80 -30.47 -4.86
CA ARG A 33 10.59 -29.20 -4.96
C ARG A 33 10.20 -28.12 -6.00
N PHE A 34 9.69 -27.00 -5.47
CA PHE A 34 9.76 -25.66 -6.06
C PHE A 34 11.19 -25.08 -6.02
N ARG A 35 11.69 -24.61 -7.16
CA ARG A 35 12.65 -23.49 -7.28
C ARG A 35 11.98 -22.41 -8.13
N LEU A 36 11.92 -21.19 -7.60
CA LEU A 36 11.54 -19.99 -8.35
C LEU A 36 12.64 -19.66 -9.36
N SER A 37 12.31 -19.66 -10.65
CA SER A 37 13.00 -18.86 -11.67
C SER A 37 12.00 -18.48 -12.76
N ILE A 38 11.75 -17.18 -12.88
CA ILE A 38 11.01 -16.59 -13.99
C ILE A 38 11.99 -16.49 -15.18
N SER A 39 11.74 -17.26 -16.25
CA SER A 39 12.15 -16.93 -17.62
C SER A 39 11.48 -17.86 -18.65
N SER A 40 10.78 -17.24 -19.61
CA SER A 40 10.53 -17.61 -21.03
C SER A 40 10.22 -19.06 -21.48
N GLU A 41 9.09 -19.16 -22.20
CA GLU A 41 8.73 -20.03 -23.36
C GLU A 41 8.49 -21.56 -23.22
N SER A 42 7.46 -21.98 -23.99
CA SER A 42 7.14 -23.29 -24.58
C SER A 42 6.41 -24.38 -23.76
N ASP A 43 5.14 -24.57 -24.16
CA ASP A 43 4.45 -25.80 -24.60
C ASP A 43 4.36 -27.11 -23.76
N VAL A 44 3.09 -27.55 -23.67
CA VAL A 44 2.47 -28.88 -23.47
C VAL A 44 2.31 -29.47 -22.04
N GLY A 45 1.04 -29.68 -21.66
CA GLY A 45 0.59 -30.82 -20.85
C GLY A 45 -0.15 -30.47 -19.56
N GLY A 46 -1.48 -30.47 -19.61
CA GLY A 46 -2.37 -29.97 -18.55
C GLY A 46 -2.56 -30.88 -17.33
N VAL A 47 -2.68 -30.22 -16.17
CA VAL A 47 -3.55 -30.55 -15.03
C VAL A 47 -3.96 -29.20 -14.41
N GLU A 48 -5.25 -28.86 -14.50
CA GLU A 48 -5.80 -27.57 -14.03
C GLU A 48 -5.94 -27.54 -12.50
N ILE A 49 -5.12 -26.71 -11.85
CA ILE A 49 -5.29 -26.27 -10.46
C ILE A 49 -5.55 -24.76 -10.50
N SER A 50 -6.75 -24.34 -10.09
CA SER A 50 -7.19 -22.95 -10.07
C SER A 50 -6.49 -22.14 -8.97
N SER A 51 -5.87 -21.02 -9.36
CA SER A 51 -5.09 -20.11 -8.52
C SER A 51 -5.98 -19.07 -7.79
N PRO A 52 -5.65 -18.58 -6.57
CA PRO A 52 -6.44 -17.54 -5.88
C PRO A 52 -6.20 -16.11 -6.41
N ASN A 53 -5.33 -15.92 -7.41
CA ASN A 53 -4.97 -14.60 -7.97
C ASN A 53 -5.42 -14.41 -9.44
N GLN A 54 -6.41 -15.17 -9.91
CA GLN A 54 -7.13 -14.79 -11.12
C GLN A 54 -8.18 -13.73 -10.78
N PRO A 55 -8.44 -12.73 -11.66
CA PRO A 55 -9.65 -11.92 -11.52
C PRO A 55 -10.80 -12.88 -11.37
N HIS A 56 -11.68 -12.67 -10.38
CA HIS A 56 -12.84 -13.53 -10.15
C HIS A 56 -13.47 -13.87 -11.49
N ASP A 57 -13.27 -15.11 -11.93
CA ASP A 57 -13.74 -15.53 -13.23
C ASP A 57 -15.26 -15.64 -13.09
N PHE A 58 -15.92 -14.55 -13.44
CA PHE A 58 -17.36 -14.48 -13.59
C PHE A 58 -17.72 -15.21 -14.88
N GLY A 59 -17.25 -16.45 -15.06
CA GLY A 59 -17.35 -17.18 -16.32
C GLY A 59 -17.12 -16.23 -17.48
N SER A 60 -15.93 -15.64 -17.59
CA SER A 60 -15.55 -14.87 -18.78
C SER A 60 -15.25 -15.84 -19.92
N GLY A 61 -16.19 -16.74 -20.17
CA GLY A 61 -16.27 -17.52 -21.37
C GLY A 61 -16.46 -16.57 -22.54
N ARG A 62 -15.35 -16.17 -23.16
CA ARG A 62 -15.26 -16.30 -24.62
C ARG A 62 -15.14 -17.78 -25.00
N GLU A 63 -15.89 -18.65 -24.32
CA GLU A 63 -16.31 -19.92 -24.89
C GLU A 63 -17.12 -19.50 -26.11
N GLY A 64 -16.65 -19.92 -27.29
CA GLY A 64 -17.36 -19.66 -28.53
C GLY A 64 -18.84 -19.99 -28.30
N GLN A 65 -19.72 -19.07 -28.72
CA GLN A 65 -21.17 -19.17 -28.59
C GLN A 65 -21.58 -20.64 -28.43
N GLU A 66 -21.93 -21.10 -27.22
CA GLU A 66 -22.30 -22.50 -26.99
C GLU A 66 -23.35 -22.88 -28.03
N GLU A 67 -22.91 -23.57 -29.07
CA GLU A 67 -23.78 -24.03 -30.13
C GLU A 67 -24.68 -25.09 -29.49
N ILE A 68 -25.97 -25.06 -29.81
CA ILE A 68 -26.94 -26.03 -29.26
C ILE A 68 -26.42 -27.46 -29.43
N TRP A 69 -25.78 -27.73 -30.57
CA TRP A 69 -25.06 -28.95 -30.90
C TRP A 69 -23.79 -28.58 -31.66
N ALA A 70 -22.69 -29.29 -31.47
CA ALA A 70 -21.51 -29.07 -32.30
C ALA A 70 -21.80 -29.46 -33.75
N TYR A 71 -21.52 -28.58 -34.71
CA TYR A 71 -21.78 -28.81 -36.14
C TYR A 71 -21.22 -30.16 -36.64
N ALA A 72 -20.01 -30.53 -36.20
CA ALA A 72 -19.34 -31.77 -36.57
C ALA A 72 -20.08 -33.03 -36.06
N ASP A 73 -20.69 -32.97 -34.87
CA ASP A 73 -21.45 -34.09 -34.31
C ASP A 73 -22.74 -34.32 -35.08
N ILE A 74 -23.35 -33.24 -35.59
CA ILE A 74 -24.48 -33.35 -36.50
C ILE A 74 -24.04 -34.02 -37.80
N GLU A 75 -22.97 -33.50 -38.42
CA GLU A 75 -22.50 -34.00 -39.72
C GLU A 75 -22.06 -35.47 -39.65
N ASN A 76 -21.32 -35.85 -38.62
CA ASN A 76 -20.87 -37.23 -38.41
C ASN A 76 -22.05 -38.16 -38.11
N GLY A 77 -22.97 -37.74 -37.22
CA GLY A 77 -24.18 -38.52 -36.93
C GLY A 77 -25.06 -38.73 -38.16
N LEU A 78 -25.09 -37.78 -39.09
CA LEU A 78 -25.80 -37.93 -40.37
C LEU A 78 -25.06 -38.86 -41.35
N LYS A 79 -23.73 -38.90 -41.33
CA LYS A 79 -22.91 -39.83 -42.14
C LYS A 79 -22.99 -41.27 -41.65
N GLU A 80 -23.14 -41.48 -40.34
CA GLU A 80 -23.28 -42.80 -39.69
C GLU A 80 -24.64 -43.49 -39.95
N LEU A 81 -25.64 -42.73 -40.40
CA LEU A 81 -26.93 -43.30 -40.82
C LEU A 81 -26.74 -44.30 -41.97
N PRO A 82 -27.65 -45.27 -42.16
CA PRO A 82 -27.53 -46.27 -43.22
C PRO A 82 -27.41 -45.60 -44.60
N GLY A 83 -26.26 -45.76 -45.25
CA GLY A 83 -25.92 -45.14 -46.55
C GLY A 83 -25.54 -43.66 -46.49
N GLY A 84 -25.46 -43.06 -45.31
CA GLY A 84 -25.27 -41.63 -45.07
C GLY A 84 -23.96 -41.07 -45.63
N GLU A 85 -22.82 -41.74 -45.39
CA GLU A 85 -21.49 -41.31 -45.87
C GLU A 85 -21.43 -41.19 -47.39
N ARG A 86 -21.82 -42.26 -48.11
CA ARG A 86 -21.89 -42.27 -49.57
C ARG A 86 -22.85 -41.21 -50.12
N LEU A 87 -24.02 -41.04 -49.50
CA LEU A 87 -24.99 -40.04 -49.92
C LEU A 87 -24.51 -38.61 -49.64
N ALA A 88 -23.83 -38.38 -48.52
CA ALA A 88 -23.23 -37.10 -48.18
C ALA A 88 -22.16 -36.69 -49.21
N GLU A 89 -21.26 -37.60 -49.60
CA GLU A 89 -20.25 -37.34 -50.64
C GLU A 89 -20.89 -36.96 -51.99
N LEU A 90 -21.95 -37.66 -52.38
CA LEU A 90 -22.69 -37.38 -53.63
C LEU A 90 -23.38 -36.02 -53.61
N LEU A 91 -23.91 -35.60 -52.44
CA LEU A 91 -24.60 -34.31 -52.27
C LEU A 91 -23.63 -33.13 -52.18
N VAL A 92 -22.44 -33.34 -51.61
CA VAL A 92 -21.36 -32.34 -51.54
C VAL A 92 -20.77 -32.07 -52.92
N CYS A 93 -20.56 -33.11 -53.74
CA CYS A 93 -19.88 -33.00 -55.04
C CYS A 93 -20.67 -32.23 -56.14
N SER A 94 -21.89 -31.74 -55.87
CA SER A 94 -22.71 -30.92 -56.81
C SER A 94 -22.99 -31.52 -58.20
N LEU A 95 -22.60 -32.76 -58.47
CA LEU A 95 -22.54 -33.33 -59.83
C LEU A 95 -23.68 -34.30 -60.18
N VAL A 96 -24.54 -34.69 -59.23
CA VAL A 96 -25.59 -35.68 -59.46
C VAL A 96 -26.97 -35.01 -59.51
N PRO A 97 -27.74 -35.13 -60.61
CA PRO A 97 -29.09 -34.59 -60.68
C PRO A 97 -30.01 -35.34 -59.70
N ALA A 98 -30.93 -34.61 -59.06
CA ALA A 98 -31.81 -35.17 -58.03
C ALA A 98 -32.58 -36.44 -58.47
N ASN A 99 -32.82 -36.62 -59.77
CA ASN A 99 -33.52 -37.80 -60.31
C ASN A 99 -32.72 -39.10 -60.17
N ASP A 100 -31.38 -39.04 -60.22
CA ASP A 100 -30.51 -40.23 -60.16
C ASP A 100 -30.36 -40.73 -58.72
N ILE A 101 -30.38 -39.81 -57.75
CA ILE A 101 -30.41 -40.12 -56.32
C ILE A 101 -31.75 -40.79 -55.95
N LEU A 102 -32.85 -40.44 -56.65
CA LEU A 102 -34.20 -40.95 -56.41
C LEU A 102 -34.44 -42.40 -56.87
N GLN A 103 -33.63 -42.96 -57.76
CA GLN A 103 -33.83 -44.31 -58.30
C GLN A 103 -33.44 -45.46 -57.34
N GLY A 104 -32.67 -45.17 -56.28
CA GLY A 104 -32.14 -46.18 -55.34
C GLY A 104 -32.73 -46.17 -53.92
N ILE A 105 -33.80 -45.39 -53.65
CA ILE A 105 -34.20 -44.99 -52.29
C ILE A 105 -35.18 -45.97 -51.60
N GLY A 106 -34.88 -47.27 -51.60
CA GLY A 106 -35.73 -48.26 -50.93
C GLY A 106 -35.91 -47.98 -49.43
N GLU A 107 -34.83 -48.12 -48.65
CA GLU A 107 -34.85 -48.03 -47.18
C GLU A 107 -34.15 -46.78 -46.62
N GLN A 108 -33.46 -45.99 -47.44
CA GLN A 108 -32.65 -44.84 -47.01
C GLN A 108 -33.38 -43.48 -47.17
N ARG A 109 -34.72 -43.48 -47.28
CA ARG A 109 -35.52 -42.28 -47.57
C ARG A 109 -35.34 -41.19 -46.51
N ASP A 110 -35.37 -41.60 -45.25
CA ASP A 110 -35.24 -40.71 -44.10
C ASP A 110 -33.82 -40.10 -44.03
N THR A 111 -32.78 -40.88 -44.33
CA THR A 111 -31.39 -40.40 -44.42
C THR A 111 -31.22 -39.36 -45.55
N VAL A 112 -31.78 -39.63 -46.74
CA VAL A 112 -31.74 -38.68 -47.87
C VAL A 112 -32.49 -37.39 -47.52
N LEU A 113 -33.63 -37.48 -46.83
CA LEU A 113 -34.39 -36.32 -46.39
C LEU A 113 -33.56 -35.44 -45.44
N LEU A 114 -32.95 -36.03 -44.41
CA LEU A 114 -32.14 -35.31 -43.43
C LEU A 114 -30.90 -34.66 -44.07
N LEU A 115 -30.19 -35.39 -44.95
CA LEU A 115 -29.04 -34.86 -45.67
C LEU A 115 -29.42 -33.77 -46.70
N ALA A 116 -30.60 -33.89 -47.34
CA ALA A 116 -31.09 -32.86 -48.25
C ALA A 116 -31.35 -31.54 -47.53
N VAL A 117 -31.88 -31.59 -46.30
CA VAL A 117 -32.05 -30.41 -45.45
C VAL A 117 -30.70 -29.89 -44.96
N TRP A 118 -29.81 -30.78 -44.49
CA TRP A 118 -28.48 -30.40 -43.99
C TRP A 118 -27.64 -29.64 -45.03
N TYR A 119 -27.65 -30.09 -46.29
CA TYR A 119 -26.96 -29.43 -47.40
C TYR A 119 -27.80 -28.39 -48.14
N SER A 120 -28.98 -28.02 -47.61
CA SER A 120 -29.90 -27.02 -48.19
C SER A 120 -30.29 -27.28 -49.66
N LYS A 121 -30.47 -28.56 -50.05
CA LYS A 121 -30.83 -28.97 -51.42
C LYS A 121 -32.35 -28.97 -51.60
N HIS A 122 -32.95 -27.79 -51.79
CA HIS A 122 -34.41 -27.63 -51.84
C HIS A 122 -35.10 -28.44 -52.95
N ASP A 123 -34.48 -28.59 -54.13
CA ASP A 123 -35.05 -29.35 -55.25
C ASP A 123 -35.13 -30.85 -54.95
N LEU A 124 -34.12 -31.39 -54.26
CA LEU A 124 -34.12 -32.78 -53.81
C LEU A 124 -35.14 -32.97 -52.69
N LEU A 125 -35.16 -32.05 -51.72
CA LEU A 125 -36.13 -32.04 -50.62
C LEU A 125 -37.57 -32.06 -51.13
N ARG A 126 -37.91 -31.21 -52.11
CA ARG A 126 -39.25 -31.16 -52.72
C ARG A 126 -39.63 -32.49 -53.39
N LYS A 127 -38.69 -33.10 -54.11
CA LYS A 127 -38.94 -34.38 -54.81
C LYS A 127 -39.07 -35.56 -53.85
N VAL A 128 -38.28 -35.59 -52.76
CA VAL A 128 -38.35 -36.63 -51.73
C VAL A 128 -39.66 -36.54 -50.95
N LEU A 129 -40.12 -35.33 -50.62
CA LEU A 129 -41.41 -35.11 -49.92
C LEU A 129 -42.65 -35.35 -50.82
N ALA A 130 -42.49 -35.34 -52.14
CA ALA A 130 -43.56 -35.63 -53.10
C ALA A 130 -43.81 -37.14 -53.33
N LEU A 131 -42.94 -38.02 -52.80
CA LEU A 131 -43.12 -39.47 -52.90
C LEU A 131 -44.20 -39.96 -51.93
N GLU A 132 -45.03 -40.92 -52.35
CA GLU A 132 -46.03 -41.55 -51.49
C GLU A 132 -45.36 -42.23 -50.28
N GLY A 133 -45.80 -41.85 -49.07
CA GLY A 133 -45.29 -42.40 -47.81
C GLY A 133 -44.05 -41.70 -47.22
N ALA A 134 -43.64 -40.54 -47.73
CA ALA A 134 -42.52 -39.77 -47.15
C ALA A 134 -42.83 -39.26 -45.74
N ASN A 135 -41.95 -39.55 -44.77
CA ASN A 135 -42.11 -39.10 -43.39
C ASN A 135 -41.40 -37.77 -43.16
N ALA A 136 -42.13 -36.65 -43.20
CA ALA A 136 -41.60 -35.32 -42.90
C ALA A 136 -41.05 -35.17 -41.45
N ASN A 137 -41.36 -36.13 -40.56
CA ASN A 137 -40.89 -36.19 -39.18
C ASN A 137 -39.74 -37.19 -38.98
N ALA A 138 -39.04 -37.57 -40.05
CA ALA A 138 -37.82 -38.37 -39.95
C ALA A 138 -36.83 -37.72 -38.97
N CYS A 139 -36.14 -38.55 -38.18
CA CYS A 139 -35.16 -38.11 -37.21
C CYS A 139 -33.88 -38.96 -37.28
N ASP A 140 -32.77 -38.39 -36.83
CA ASP A 140 -31.51 -39.12 -36.71
C ASP A 140 -31.42 -39.94 -35.41
N THR A 141 -30.25 -40.53 -35.16
CA THR A 141 -29.94 -41.36 -33.97
C THR A 141 -30.06 -40.61 -32.64
N ALA A 142 -29.93 -39.28 -32.67
CA ALA A 142 -30.12 -38.37 -31.55
C ALA A 142 -31.57 -37.85 -31.43
N GLY A 143 -32.49 -38.30 -32.30
CA GLY A 143 -33.88 -37.89 -32.31
C GLY A 143 -34.11 -36.47 -32.84
N ARG A 144 -33.13 -35.87 -33.54
CA ARG A 144 -33.26 -34.56 -34.17
C ARG A 144 -34.02 -34.73 -35.48
N THR A 145 -35.15 -34.04 -35.63
CA THR A 145 -35.98 -34.13 -36.84
C THR A 145 -35.40 -33.29 -37.99
N ALA A 146 -35.85 -33.56 -39.22
CA ALA A 146 -35.54 -32.71 -40.39
C ALA A 146 -35.85 -31.22 -40.13
N LEU A 147 -36.90 -30.93 -39.35
CA LEU A 147 -37.26 -29.56 -38.98
C LEU A 147 -36.25 -28.93 -38.01
N HIS A 148 -35.68 -29.70 -37.07
CA HIS A 148 -34.59 -29.21 -36.20
C HIS A 148 -33.37 -28.80 -37.02
N LEU A 149 -32.96 -29.64 -37.99
CA LEU A 149 -31.80 -29.37 -38.85
C LEU A 149 -32.03 -28.13 -39.74
N GLY A 150 -33.20 -28.00 -40.35
CA GLY A 150 -33.56 -26.84 -41.16
C GLY A 150 -33.56 -25.53 -40.36
N CYS A 151 -34.07 -25.57 -39.13
CA CYS A 151 -34.07 -24.42 -38.24
C CYS A 151 -32.67 -24.09 -37.68
N TYR A 152 -31.83 -25.09 -37.44
CA TYR A 152 -30.44 -24.90 -36.98
C TYR A 152 -29.59 -24.19 -38.05
N ILE A 153 -29.73 -24.59 -39.30
CA ILE A 153 -29.06 -23.95 -40.45
C ILE A 153 -29.64 -22.56 -40.73
N GLY A 154 -30.92 -22.36 -40.41
CA GLY A 154 -31.65 -21.11 -40.71
C GLY A 154 -32.27 -21.09 -42.11
N ASP A 155 -32.42 -22.25 -42.75
CA ASP A 155 -33.03 -22.38 -44.07
C ASP A 155 -34.56 -22.31 -43.98
N TYR A 156 -35.10 -21.11 -44.19
CA TYR A 156 -36.53 -20.87 -44.15
C TYR A 156 -37.30 -21.61 -45.24
N LYS A 157 -36.70 -21.87 -46.42
CA LYS A 157 -37.36 -22.54 -47.54
C LYS A 157 -37.53 -24.03 -47.26
N ALA A 158 -36.51 -24.68 -46.73
CA ALA A 158 -36.63 -26.07 -46.27
C ALA A 158 -37.64 -26.17 -45.11
N THR A 159 -37.59 -25.22 -44.17
CA THR A 159 -38.52 -25.17 -43.04
C THR A 159 -39.98 -25.01 -43.51
N GLU A 160 -40.24 -24.11 -44.45
CA GLU A 160 -41.57 -23.91 -45.06
C GLU A 160 -42.07 -25.18 -45.76
N LEU A 161 -41.23 -25.80 -46.60
CA LEU A 161 -41.58 -27.04 -47.31
C LEU A 161 -41.89 -28.19 -46.35
N LEU A 162 -41.09 -28.35 -45.29
CA LEU A 162 -41.32 -29.39 -44.27
C LEU A 162 -42.64 -29.16 -43.53
N LEU A 163 -42.96 -27.93 -43.16
CA LEU A 163 -44.22 -27.59 -42.48
C LEU A 163 -45.44 -27.81 -43.38
N GLN A 164 -45.36 -27.43 -44.67
CA GLN A 164 -46.44 -27.68 -45.65
C GLN A 164 -46.74 -29.18 -45.83
N HIS A 165 -45.73 -30.04 -45.71
CA HIS A 165 -45.84 -31.50 -45.80
C HIS A 165 -46.09 -32.20 -44.44
N GLY A 166 -46.54 -31.48 -43.42
CA GLY A 166 -47.00 -32.07 -42.15
C GLY A 166 -45.92 -32.37 -41.12
N ALA A 167 -44.76 -31.69 -41.18
CA ALA A 167 -43.77 -31.74 -40.10
C ALA A 167 -44.34 -31.15 -38.80
N LYS A 168 -44.12 -31.82 -37.67
CA LYS A 168 -44.54 -31.38 -36.35
C LYS A 168 -43.67 -30.23 -35.89
N ALA A 169 -44.24 -29.03 -35.79
CA ALA A 169 -43.54 -27.82 -35.35
C ALA A 169 -43.12 -27.89 -33.87
N GLN A 170 -43.92 -28.54 -33.01
CA GLN A 170 -43.61 -28.80 -31.62
C GLN A 170 -43.11 -30.24 -31.45
N CYS A 171 -41.83 -30.47 -31.76
CA CYS A 171 -41.14 -31.71 -31.44
C CYS A 171 -39.94 -31.44 -30.55
N TRP A 172 -39.56 -32.44 -29.77
CA TRP A 172 -38.39 -32.43 -28.91
C TRP A 172 -37.37 -33.40 -29.47
N ASP A 173 -36.09 -33.11 -29.28
CA ASP A 173 -35.01 -34.07 -29.44
C ASP A 173 -35.13 -35.25 -28.44
N ARG A 174 -34.30 -36.28 -28.59
CA ARG A 174 -34.36 -37.47 -27.74
C ARG A 174 -34.18 -37.16 -26.25
N GLU A 175 -33.36 -36.18 -25.92
CA GLU A 175 -33.07 -35.77 -24.54
C GLU A 175 -34.10 -34.79 -23.97
N LYS A 176 -35.07 -34.35 -24.80
CA LYS A 176 -36.08 -33.35 -24.44
C LYS A 176 -35.46 -32.07 -23.89
N THR A 177 -34.44 -31.60 -24.59
CA THR A 177 -33.67 -30.39 -24.30
C THR A 177 -34.02 -29.26 -25.25
N VAL A 178 -34.25 -29.56 -26.53
CA VAL A 178 -34.29 -28.59 -27.63
C VAL A 178 -35.53 -28.84 -28.49
N THR A 179 -36.07 -27.75 -29.04
CA THR A 179 -37.16 -27.77 -30.04
C THR A 179 -36.72 -27.04 -31.30
N PRO A 180 -37.42 -27.18 -32.44
CA PRO A 180 -37.07 -26.44 -33.66
C PRO A 180 -37.06 -24.91 -33.46
N LEU A 181 -37.88 -24.40 -32.53
CA LEU A 181 -37.90 -22.97 -32.18
C LEU A 181 -36.61 -22.53 -31.49
N HIS A 182 -36.02 -23.37 -30.62
CA HIS A 182 -34.71 -23.09 -30.02
C HIS A 182 -33.60 -23.03 -31.08
N CYS A 183 -33.61 -23.96 -32.04
CA CYS A 183 -32.67 -23.96 -33.17
C CYS A 183 -32.80 -22.69 -34.04
N ALA A 184 -34.04 -22.31 -34.39
CA ALA A 184 -34.30 -21.10 -35.17
C ALA A 184 -33.82 -19.83 -34.44
N ALA A 185 -34.04 -19.77 -33.12
CA ALA A 185 -33.60 -18.65 -32.29
C ALA A 185 -32.07 -18.57 -32.12
N SER A 186 -31.39 -19.71 -31.96
CA SER A 186 -29.91 -19.79 -31.88
C SER A 186 -29.22 -19.41 -33.19
N CYS A 187 -29.82 -19.77 -34.33
CA CYS A 187 -29.36 -19.31 -35.64
C CYS A 187 -29.63 -17.79 -35.85
N GLY A 188 -30.65 -17.26 -35.18
CA GLY A 188 -31.09 -15.87 -35.33
C GLY A 188 -31.93 -15.62 -36.59
N SER A 189 -32.52 -16.68 -37.17
CA SER A 189 -33.38 -16.60 -38.37
C SER A 189 -34.80 -16.19 -38.00
N LEU A 190 -35.14 -14.92 -38.28
CA LEU A 190 -36.47 -14.38 -37.99
C LEU A 190 -37.55 -15.10 -38.80
N GLU A 191 -37.23 -15.43 -40.05
CA GLU A 191 -38.14 -16.08 -40.99
C GLU A 191 -38.54 -17.47 -40.46
N CYS A 192 -37.60 -18.29 -40.00
CA CYS A 192 -37.91 -19.58 -39.39
C CYS A 192 -38.73 -19.42 -38.09
N VAL A 193 -38.40 -18.43 -37.26
CA VAL A 193 -39.18 -18.12 -36.03
C VAL A 193 -40.62 -17.75 -36.39
N THR A 194 -40.84 -16.89 -37.40
CA THR A 194 -42.18 -16.47 -37.81
C THR A 194 -43.02 -17.64 -38.34
N LEU A 195 -42.41 -18.53 -39.13
CA LEU A 195 -43.07 -19.73 -39.68
C LEU A 195 -43.47 -20.71 -38.58
N LEU A 196 -42.61 -20.95 -37.59
CA LEU A 196 -42.90 -21.84 -36.47
C LEU A 196 -43.99 -21.25 -35.56
N LEU A 197 -43.93 -19.96 -35.24
CA LEU A 197 -44.95 -19.33 -34.40
C LEU A 197 -46.32 -19.26 -35.08
N ALA A 198 -46.38 -19.21 -36.41
CA ALA A 198 -47.64 -19.32 -37.16
C ALA A 198 -48.35 -20.68 -36.97
N GLN A 199 -47.64 -21.72 -36.50
CA GLN A 199 -48.19 -23.05 -36.23
C GLN A 199 -48.65 -23.24 -34.78
N ASN A 200 -48.85 -22.16 -34.01
CA ASN A 200 -49.26 -22.19 -32.59
C ASN A 200 -48.32 -23.02 -31.69
N VAL A 201 -47.01 -22.97 -31.96
CA VAL A 201 -45.95 -23.59 -31.13
C VAL A 201 -45.88 -22.89 -29.77
N ASP A 202 -45.61 -23.66 -28.72
CA ASP A 202 -45.37 -23.10 -27.38
C ASP A 202 -44.03 -22.36 -27.37
N ILE A 203 -44.11 -21.03 -27.31
CA ILE A 203 -42.97 -20.09 -27.29
C ILE A 203 -42.08 -20.31 -26.06
N ASN A 204 -42.71 -20.75 -24.98
CA ASN A 204 -42.10 -20.93 -23.68
C ASN A 204 -41.83 -22.42 -23.40
N ALA A 205 -41.78 -23.27 -24.43
CA ALA A 205 -41.31 -24.64 -24.28
C ALA A 205 -39.88 -24.65 -23.71
N GLY A 206 -39.63 -25.41 -22.64
CA GLY A 206 -38.27 -25.60 -22.11
C GLY A 206 -37.72 -24.48 -21.23
N ILE A 207 -38.59 -23.61 -20.67
CA ILE A 207 -38.21 -22.50 -19.76
C ILE A 207 -37.20 -22.91 -18.67
N GLU A 208 -37.30 -24.14 -18.15
CA GLU A 208 -36.43 -24.63 -17.08
C GLU A 208 -34.96 -24.77 -17.51
N LYS A 209 -34.68 -25.04 -18.79
CA LYS A 209 -33.32 -25.13 -19.36
C LYS A 209 -32.97 -23.83 -20.05
N HIS A 210 -32.94 -23.77 -21.39
CA HIS A 210 -32.73 -22.52 -22.14
C HIS A 210 -33.96 -22.23 -22.98
N SER A 211 -34.60 -21.08 -22.78
CA SER A 211 -35.74 -20.65 -23.60
C SER A 211 -35.28 -20.20 -25.00
N ALA A 212 -36.18 -20.24 -25.99
CA ALA A 212 -35.89 -19.71 -27.32
C ALA A 212 -35.45 -18.22 -27.25
N LEU A 213 -36.03 -17.45 -26.34
CA LEU A 213 -35.62 -16.06 -26.08
C LEU A 213 -34.16 -15.95 -25.61
N HIS A 214 -33.71 -16.86 -24.74
CA HIS A 214 -32.32 -16.90 -24.26
C HIS A 214 -31.33 -17.07 -25.42
N TYR A 215 -31.57 -18.03 -26.32
CA TYR A 215 -30.72 -18.24 -27.50
C TYR A 215 -30.74 -17.05 -28.47
N ALA A 216 -31.90 -16.41 -28.67
CA ALA A 216 -31.99 -15.21 -29.51
C ALA A 216 -31.15 -14.05 -28.96
N VAL A 217 -31.13 -13.86 -27.63
CA VAL A 217 -30.31 -12.85 -26.96
C VAL A 217 -28.82 -13.20 -27.04
N MET A 218 -28.46 -14.46 -26.81
CA MET A 218 -27.08 -14.94 -26.92
C MET A 218 -26.51 -14.72 -28.33
N ARG A 219 -27.34 -14.93 -29.36
CA ARG A 219 -27.00 -14.66 -30.77
C ARG A 219 -27.00 -13.16 -31.13
N ASN A 220 -27.40 -12.28 -30.21
CA ASN A 220 -27.61 -10.85 -30.44
C ASN A 220 -28.60 -10.54 -31.59
N SER A 221 -29.59 -11.42 -31.80
CA SER A 221 -30.59 -11.22 -32.87
C SER A 221 -31.74 -10.37 -32.36
N LYS A 222 -31.56 -9.04 -32.39
CA LYS A 222 -32.57 -8.06 -31.97
C LYS A 222 -33.96 -8.33 -32.57
N ARG A 223 -34.01 -8.65 -33.86
CA ARG A 223 -35.27 -8.88 -34.58
C ARG A 223 -36.01 -10.11 -34.05
N CYS A 224 -35.29 -11.20 -33.77
CA CYS A 224 -35.88 -12.39 -33.15
C CYS A 224 -36.32 -12.12 -31.71
N VAL A 225 -35.51 -11.40 -30.93
CA VAL A 225 -35.85 -11.00 -29.55
C VAL A 225 -37.14 -10.17 -29.53
N GLU A 226 -37.24 -9.14 -30.35
CA GLU A 226 -38.43 -8.29 -30.46
C GLU A 226 -39.68 -9.08 -30.86
N TYR A 227 -39.54 -9.97 -31.85
CA TYR A 227 -40.66 -10.79 -32.32
C TYR A 227 -41.13 -11.78 -31.25
N LEU A 228 -40.22 -12.52 -30.62
CA LEU A 228 -40.54 -13.47 -29.55
C LEU A 228 -41.23 -12.77 -28.36
N LEU A 229 -40.74 -11.60 -27.94
CA LEU A 229 -41.32 -10.82 -26.85
C LEU A 229 -42.74 -10.31 -27.18
N LYS A 230 -42.97 -9.81 -28.40
CA LYS A 230 -44.30 -9.36 -28.86
C LYS A 230 -45.32 -10.49 -28.87
N HIS A 231 -44.88 -11.73 -29.11
CA HIS A 231 -45.75 -12.90 -29.17
C HIS A 231 -45.92 -13.62 -27.82
N GLY A 232 -45.34 -13.12 -26.72
CA GLY A 232 -45.59 -13.64 -25.37
C GLY A 232 -44.46 -14.50 -24.78
N ALA A 233 -43.24 -14.41 -25.31
CA ALA A 233 -42.07 -14.98 -24.66
C ALA A 233 -41.85 -14.33 -23.29
N ASN A 234 -41.63 -15.14 -22.25
CA ASN A 234 -41.40 -14.62 -20.90
C ASN A 234 -39.96 -14.07 -20.77
N PRO A 235 -39.75 -12.77 -20.48
CA PRO A 235 -38.41 -12.18 -20.34
C PRO A 235 -37.68 -12.62 -19.07
N ASN A 236 -38.39 -13.19 -18.09
CA ASN A 236 -37.88 -13.58 -16.78
C ASN A 236 -37.74 -15.11 -16.63
N THR A 237 -37.50 -15.85 -17.72
CA THR A 237 -37.28 -17.30 -17.65
C THR A 237 -36.08 -17.61 -16.74
N PRO A 238 -36.25 -18.35 -15.62
CA PRO A 238 -35.14 -18.77 -14.78
C PRO A 238 -34.54 -20.08 -15.31
N GLN A 239 -33.30 -20.05 -15.77
CA GLN A 239 -32.61 -21.23 -16.28
C GLN A 239 -31.95 -21.99 -15.13
N VAL A 240 -31.99 -23.32 -15.18
CA VAL A 240 -31.42 -24.24 -14.17
C VAL A 240 -29.94 -23.87 -13.93
N TYR A 241 -29.65 -23.43 -12.71
CA TYR A 241 -28.35 -22.97 -12.21
C TYR A 241 -27.76 -21.64 -12.76
N THR A 242 -28.25 -20.96 -13.83
CA THR A 242 -27.69 -19.65 -14.26
C THR A 242 -28.62 -18.69 -15.05
N GLN A 243 -28.24 -17.41 -15.13
CA GLN A 243 -28.58 -16.28 -16.04
C GLN A 243 -29.93 -16.18 -16.79
N THR A 244 -30.84 -15.30 -16.30
CA THR A 244 -31.97 -14.79 -17.11
C THR A 244 -31.50 -14.15 -18.43
N PRO A 245 -32.33 -14.03 -19.48
CA PRO A 245 -31.93 -13.38 -20.73
C PRO A 245 -31.36 -11.97 -20.52
N LEU A 246 -31.83 -11.27 -19.47
CA LEU A 246 -31.29 -9.96 -19.07
C LEU A 246 -29.84 -10.03 -18.55
N HIS A 247 -29.48 -11.09 -17.81
CA HIS A 247 -28.11 -11.31 -17.36
C HIS A 247 -27.16 -11.62 -18.52
N VAL A 248 -27.61 -12.42 -19.50
CA VAL A 248 -26.83 -12.71 -20.71
C VAL A 248 -26.57 -11.43 -21.50
N ALA A 249 -27.61 -10.61 -21.73
CA ALA A 249 -27.46 -9.32 -22.40
C ALA A 249 -26.50 -8.38 -21.64
N ALA A 250 -26.49 -8.44 -20.30
CA ALA A 250 -25.57 -7.66 -19.46
C ALA A 250 -24.13 -8.17 -19.51
N ALA A 251 -23.92 -9.48 -19.50
CA ALA A 251 -22.59 -10.11 -19.58
C ALA A 251 -21.92 -9.90 -20.94
N LEU A 252 -22.70 -9.85 -22.03
CA LEU A 252 -22.20 -9.68 -23.39
C LEU A 252 -22.23 -8.23 -23.89
N GLY A 253 -22.83 -7.31 -23.13
CA GLY A 253 -22.90 -5.88 -23.49
C GLY A 253 -23.92 -5.55 -24.58
N TYR A 254 -24.93 -6.39 -24.79
CA TYR A 254 -25.95 -6.20 -25.82
C TYR A 254 -27.05 -5.24 -25.36
N SER A 255 -26.74 -3.94 -25.39
CA SER A 255 -27.62 -2.86 -24.90
C SER A 255 -28.99 -2.82 -25.61
N GLU A 256 -29.05 -3.05 -26.93
CA GLU A 256 -30.32 -3.05 -27.68
C GLU A 256 -31.23 -4.22 -27.29
N CYS A 257 -30.67 -5.43 -27.12
CA CYS A 257 -31.43 -6.58 -26.63
C CYS A 257 -31.89 -6.36 -25.19
N MET A 258 -31.04 -5.75 -24.35
CA MET A 258 -31.39 -5.38 -22.98
C MET A 258 -32.53 -4.37 -22.92
N GLU A 259 -32.53 -3.35 -23.77
CA GLU A 259 -33.62 -2.37 -23.86
C GLU A 259 -34.96 -3.05 -24.20
N LEU A 260 -34.96 -3.96 -25.19
CA LEU A 260 -36.15 -4.74 -25.54
C LEU A 260 -36.64 -5.62 -24.38
N LEU A 261 -35.73 -6.30 -23.68
CA LEU A 261 -36.10 -7.12 -22.52
C LEU A 261 -36.73 -6.28 -21.39
N ILE A 262 -36.13 -5.13 -21.07
CA ILE A 262 -36.62 -4.22 -20.02
C ILE A 262 -37.98 -3.66 -20.39
N THR A 263 -38.16 -3.18 -21.63
CA THR A 263 -39.44 -2.62 -22.08
C THR A 263 -40.59 -3.63 -22.06
N HIS A 264 -40.28 -4.92 -22.21
CA HIS A 264 -41.25 -6.03 -22.11
C HIS A 264 -41.36 -6.65 -20.70
N GLY A 265 -40.81 -6.01 -19.66
CA GLY A 265 -41.03 -6.40 -18.26
C GLY A 265 -39.98 -7.31 -17.65
N ALA A 266 -38.74 -7.33 -18.17
CA ALA A 266 -37.63 -8.01 -17.50
C ALA A 266 -37.33 -7.38 -16.14
N ASP A 267 -37.14 -8.21 -15.12
CA ASP A 267 -36.82 -7.77 -13.76
C ASP A 267 -35.32 -7.46 -13.62
N ALA A 268 -34.99 -6.17 -13.59
CA ALA A 268 -33.64 -5.66 -13.39
C ALA A 268 -33.06 -5.93 -11.98
N ARG A 269 -33.88 -6.40 -11.03
CA ARG A 269 -33.46 -6.74 -9.66
C ARG A 269 -33.21 -8.24 -9.46
N SER A 270 -33.51 -9.04 -10.48
CA SER A 270 -33.31 -10.49 -10.41
C SER A 270 -31.86 -10.83 -10.07
N GLN A 271 -31.68 -11.84 -9.22
CA GLN A 271 -30.38 -12.39 -8.84
C GLN A 271 -30.29 -13.82 -9.34
N TYR A 272 -29.15 -14.23 -9.89
CA TYR A 272 -28.94 -15.59 -10.36
C TYR A 272 -27.73 -16.27 -9.69
N GLY A 273 -27.77 -17.60 -9.77
CA GLY A 273 -26.70 -18.50 -9.33
C GLY A 273 -26.49 -18.50 -7.81
N GLN A 274 -25.61 -19.39 -7.34
CA GLN A 274 -25.26 -19.48 -5.93
C GLN A 274 -24.57 -18.21 -5.40
N LYS A 275 -23.99 -17.41 -6.30
CA LYS A 275 -23.31 -16.14 -5.98
C LYS A 275 -24.27 -14.94 -5.84
N LYS A 276 -25.58 -15.09 -6.14
CA LYS A 276 -26.59 -14.02 -6.07
C LYS A 276 -26.20 -12.77 -6.87
N ILE A 277 -25.78 -12.95 -8.11
CA ILE A 277 -25.30 -11.87 -8.99
C ILE A 277 -26.50 -11.22 -9.68
N THR A 278 -26.53 -9.89 -9.79
CA THR A 278 -27.52 -9.15 -10.60
C THR A 278 -26.95 -8.77 -11.97
N ALA A 279 -27.81 -8.47 -12.94
CA ALA A 279 -27.40 -7.98 -14.26
C ALA A 279 -26.51 -6.72 -14.15
N LEU A 280 -26.77 -5.86 -13.16
CA LEU A 280 -25.97 -4.66 -12.90
C LEU A 280 -24.54 -4.98 -12.46
N HIS A 281 -24.31 -6.07 -11.72
CA HIS A 281 -22.96 -6.51 -11.35
C HIS A 281 -22.14 -6.88 -12.60
N LEU A 282 -22.74 -7.62 -13.54
CA LEU A 282 -22.10 -8.07 -14.78
C LEU A 282 -21.79 -6.91 -15.73
N ALA A 283 -22.78 -6.04 -15.98
CA ALA A 283 -22.57 -4.87 -16.83
C ALA A 283 -21.50 -3.92 -16.24
N ALA A 284 -21.43 -3.84 -14.90
CA ALA A 284 -20.46 -2.99 -14.21
C ALA A 284 -19.04 -3.57 -14.21
N SER A 285 -18.86 -4.90 -14.20
CA SER A 285 -17.53 -5.53 -14.22
C SER A 285 -16.84 -5.43 -15.58
N GLU A 286 -17.59 -5.32 -16.68
CA GLU A 286 -17.06 -5.29 -18.05
C GLU A 286 -17.06 -3.88 -18.69
N ASN A 287 -17.42 -2.84 -17.92
CA ASN A 287 -17.55 -1.46 -18.39
C ASN A 287 -18.60 -1.22 -19.49
N TYR A 288 -19.68 -2.02 -19.54
CA TYR A 288 -20.79 -1.80 -20.48
C TYR A 288 -21.70 -0.68 -19.98
N LEU A 289 -21.23 0.57 -20.14
CA LEU A 289 -21.88 1.76 -19.59
C LEU A 289 -23.34 1.93 -20.07
N ASP A 290 -23.63 1.61 -21.33
CA ASP A 290 -25.00 1.72 -21.87
C ASP A 290 -25.95 0.72 -21.20
N CYS A 291 -25.49 -0.51 -20.97
CA CYS A 291 -26.23 -1.50 -20.18
C CYS A 291 -26.43 -1.04 -18.72
N VAL A 292 -25.40 -0.47 -18.09
CA VAL A 292 -25.49 0.11 -16.75
C VAL A 292 -26.53 1.23 -16.69
N ARG A 293 -26.56 2.12 -17.70
CA ARG A 293 -27.55 3.20 -17.81
C ARG A 293 -28.98 2.65 -17.90
N LEU A 294 -29.19 1.67 -18.78
CA LEU A 294 -30.50 1.03 -18.96
C LEU A 294 -30.98 0.33 -17.68
N LEU A 295 -30.12 -0.44 -17.01
CA LEU A 295 -30.46 -1.15 -15.78
C LEU A 295 -30.79 -0.21 -14.62
N VAL A 296 -30.00 0.87 -14.44
CA VAL A 296 -30.27 1.87 -13.42
C VAL A 296 -31.58 2.62 -13.72
N ALA A 297 -31.84 2.97 -14.98
CA ALA A 297 -33.11 3.58 -15.40
C ALA A 297 -34.31 2.64 -15.17
N ALA A 298 -34.11 1.32 -15.34
CA ALA A 298 -35.10 0.28 -15.07
C ALA A 298 -35.32 -0.03 -13.57
N GLY A 299 -34.66 0.70 -12.67
CA GLY A 299 -34.84 0.54 -11.22
C GLY A 299 -34.05 -0.60 -10.60
N ALA A 300 -32.96 -1.06 -11.24
CA ALA A 300 -31.98 -1.94 -10.61
C ALA A 300 -31.45 -1.33 -9.31
N ASN A 301 -31.25 -2.16 -8.28
CA ASN A 301 -30.65 -1.69 -7.03
C ASN A 301 -29.15 -1.45 -7.24
N ILE A 302 -28.74 -0.18 -7.21
CA ILE A 302 -27.35 0.28 -7.39
C ILE A 302 -26.41 -0.33 -6.33
N ASP A 303 -26.92 -0.54 -5.12
CA ASP A 303 -26.16 -1.07 -3.98
C ASP A 303 -26.52 -2.54 -3.69
N ALA A 304 -27.04 -3.26 -4.69
CA ALA A 304 -27.30 -4.69 -4.58
C ALA A 304 -26.04 -5.42 -4.13
N ARG A 305 -26.17 -6.35 -3.19
CA ARG A 305 -25.04 -7.14 -2.68
C ARG A 305 -25.11 -8.58 -3.18
N ASN A 306 -24.01 -9.05 -3.76
CA ASN A 306 -23.83 -10.45 -4.09
C ASN A 306 -23.47 -11.28 -2.82
N ARG A 307 -23.23 -12.58 -2.97
CA ARG A 307 -22.88 -13.49 -1.85
C ARG A 307 -21.62 -13.05 -1.08
N ASP A 308 -20.66 -12.45 -1.78
CA ASP A 308 -19.42 -11.92 -1.18
C ASP A 308 -19.59 -10.50 -0.61
N GLN A 309 -20.83 -10.01 -0.53
CA GLN A 309 -21.18 -8.65 -0.09
C GLN A 309 -20.61 -7.55 -1.01
N GLN A 310 -20.21 -7.89 -2.24
CA GLN A 310 -19.75 -6.92 -3.21
C GLN A 310 -20.94 -6.19 -3.83
N THR A 311 -20.77 -4.90 -4.09
CA THR A 311 -21.71 -4.06 -4.85
C THR A 311 -21.24 -3.95 -6.31
N PRO A 312 -22.09 -3.53 -7.25
CA PRO A 312 -21.68 -3.21 -8.62
C PRO A 312 -20.51 -2.20 -8.66
N LEU A 313 -20.48 -1.25 -7.73
CA LEU A 313 -19.37 -0.30 -7.60
C LEU A 313 -18.05 -0.99 -7.23
N HIS A 314 -18.06 -1.99 -6.35
CA HIS A 314 -16.86 -2.78 -6.03
C HIS A 314 -16.30 -3.50 -7.25
N LEU A 315 -17.17 -4.13 -8.05
CA LEU A 315 -16.77 -4.83 -9.27
C LEU A 315 -16.23 -3.87 -10.34
N ALA A 316 -16.91 -2.74 -10.56
CA ALA A 316 -16.43 -1.70 -11.48
C ALA A 316 -15.05 -1.17 -11.05
N CYS A 317 -14.79 -1.05 -9.74
CA CYS A 317 -13.47 -0.65 -9.23
C CYS A 317 -12.41 -1.74 -9.42
N LEU A 318 -12.75 -3.01 -9.16
CA LEU A 318 -11.86 -4.16 -9.33
C LEU A 318 -11.45 -4.39 -10.80
N SER A 319 -12.39 -4.11 -11.72
CA SER A 319 -12.17 -4.15 -13.16
C SER A 319 -11.66 -2.83 -13.76
N GLN A 320 -11.56 -1.77 -12.95
CA GLN A 320 -10.98 -0.46 -13.31
C GLN A 320 -11.75 0.26 -14.43
N CYS A 321 -13.08 0.12 -14.37
CA CYS A 321 -14.05 0.68 -15.31
C CYS A 321 -14.41 2.12 -14.92
N HIS A 322 -13.54 3.09 -15.24
CA HIS A 322 -13.66 4.48 -14.81
C HIS A 322 -15.01 5.13 -15.15
N GLU A 323 -15.50 4.95 -16.38
CA GLU A 323 -16.74 5.54 -16.85
C GLU A 323 -17.95 5.00 -16.07
N THR A 324 -17.94 3.70 -15.76
CA THR A 324 -18.96 3.06 -14.92
C THR A 324 -18.87 3.54 -13.46
N VAL A 325 -17.67 3.62 -12.88
CA VAL A 325 -17.46 4.13 -11.51
C VAL A 325 -17.97 5.56 -11.37
N THR A 326 -17.63 6.45 -12.31
CA THR A 326 -18.11 7.85 -12.28
C THR A 326 -19.62 7.94 -12.43
N TYR A 327 -20.23 7.12 -13.30
CA TYR A 327 -21.67 7.07 -13.44
C TYR A 327 -22.38 6.59 -12.17
N LEU A 328 -21.91 5.50 -11.56
CA LEU A 328 -22.50 4.96 -10.33
C LEU A 328 -22.39 5.94 -9.15
N ILE A 329 -21.24 6.61 -8.99
CA ILE A 329 -21.05 7.67 -7.98
C ILE A 329 -22.02 8.83 -8.23
N ALA A 330 -22.18 9.27 -9.50
CA ALA A 330 -23.10 10.34 -9.85
C ALA A 330 -24.57 9.99 -9.52
N HIS A 331 -24.92 8.70 -9.56
CA HIS A 331 -26.25 8.18 -9.20
C HIS A 331 -26.36 7.75 -7.73
N ARG A 332 -25.48 8.27 -6.86
CA ARG A 332 -25.49 8.08 -5.40
C ARG A 332 -25.27 6.64 -4.93
N ALA A 333 -24.47 5.84 -5.65
CA ALA A 333 -23.96 4.58 -5.12
C ALA A 333 -23.23 4.78 -3.78
N ASP A 334 -23.40 3.84 -2.85
CA ASP A 334 -22.75 3.89 -1.54
C ASP A 334 -21.25 3.58 -1.67
N VAL A 335 -20.44 4.63 -1.67
CA VAL A 335 -18.98 4.56 -1.73
C VAL A 335 -18.34 4.04 -0.43
N HIS A 336 -19.09 3.98 0.67
CA HIS A 336 -18.64 3.49 1.98
C HIS A 336 -19.03 2.05 2.24
N ALA A 337 -19.73 1.40 1.30
CA ALA A 337 -20.02 -0.01 1.38
C ALA A 337 -18.73 -0.83 1.54
N VAL A 338 -18.84 -1.92 2.30
CA VAL A 338 -17.76 -2.88 2.52
C VAL A 338 -18.22 -4.26 2.10
N TYR A 339 -17.32 -5.04 1.49
CA TYR A 339 -17.56 -6.44 1.18
C TYR A 339 -16.88 -7.37 2.20
N ARG A 340 -16.94 -8.70 2.01
CA ARG A 340 -16.60 -9.75 3.00
C ARG A 340 -15.35 -9.48 3.88
N ASP A 341 -14.28 -8.94 3.31
CA ASP A 341 -13.01 -8.71 4.02
C ASP A 341 -12.95 -7.35 4.76
N GLY A 342 -14.06 -6.62 4.85
CA GLY A 342 -14.09 -5.25 5.37
C GLY A 342 -13.52 -4.21 4.39
N ARG A 343 -13.21 -4.61 3.16
CA ARG A 343 -12.64 -3.78 2.11
C ARG A 343 -13.71 -2.90 1.46
N THR A 344 -13.34 -1.66 1.18
CA THR A 344 -14.17 -0.65 0.49
C THR A 344 -13.89 -0.61 -1.01
N ALA A 345 -14.70 0.14 -1.78
CA ALA A 345 -14.44 0.44 -3.19
C ALA A 345 -13.03 1.01 -3.47
N LEU A 346 -12.49 1.79 -2.52
CA LEU A 346 -11.14 2.33 -2.64
C LEU A 346 -10.08 1.22 -2.58
N HIS A 347 -10.24 0.21 -1.71
CA HIS A 347 -9.35 -0.95 -1.70
C HIS A 347 -9.43 -1.73 -3.02
N ALA A 348 -10.65 -1.93 -3.55
CA ALA A 348 -10.86 -2.65 -4.80
C ALA A 348 -10.22 -1.95 -6.02
N SER A 349 -10.17 -0.61 -6.02
CA SER A 349 -9.56 0.16 -7.12
C SER A 349 -8.03 0.02 -7.23
N ILE A 350 -7.35 -0.43 -6.16
CA ILE A 350 -5.88 -0.46 -6.00
C ILE A 350 -5.35 -1.90 -6.09
N VAL A 351 -6.03 -2.79 -6.82
CA VAL A 351 -5.62 -4.19 -6.95
C VAL A 351 -4.78 -4.45 -8.22
N LYS A 352 -5.10 -3.78 -9.32
CA LYS A 352 -4.45 -3.99 -10.64
C LYS A 352 -3.69 -2.73 -11.08
N GLU A 353 -2.68 -2.89 -11.93
CA GLU A 353 -1.82 -1.78 -12.35
C GLU A 353 -2.48 -0.85 -13.39
N SER A 354 -3.36 -1.37 -14.26
CA SER A 354 -3.94 -0.60 -15.35
C SER A 354 -4.96 0.44 -14.89
N ARG A 355 -4.87 1.73 -15.24
CA ARG A 355 -5.97 2.70 -15.03
C ARG A 355 -6.50 2.89 -13.59
N PHE A 356 -5.79 2.45 -12.54
CA PHE A 356 -6.22 2.68 -11.16
C PHE A 356 -6.41 4.18 -10.85
N TRP A 357 -5.62 5.05 -11.49
CA TRP A 357 -5.58 6.49 -11.24
C TRP A 357 -6.96 7.14 -11.37
N ASP A 358 -7.65 6.92 -12.49
CA ASP A 358 -8.92 7.62 -12.77
C ASP A 358 -10.06 7.13 -11.87
N CYS A 359 -10.10 5.82 -11.57
CA CYS A 359 -11.06 5.24 -10.62
C CYS A 359 -10.81 5.75 -9.19
N THR A 360 -9.57 5.65 -8.72
CA THR A 360 -9.15 6.10 -7.38
C THR A 360 -9.42 7.60 -7.21
N LEU A 361 -9.06 8.42 -8.20
CA LEU A 361 -9.29 9.87 -8.16
C LEU A 361 -10.79 10.21 -8.10
N SER A 362 -11.62 9.46 -8.81
CA SER A 362 -13.08 9.66 -8.78
C SER A 362 -13.66 9.34 -7.41
N LEU A 363 -13.21 8.25 -6.78
CA LEU A 363 -13.60 7.89 -5.41
C LEU A 363 -13.12 8.92 -4.38
N LEU A 364 -11.87 9.41 -4.50
CA LEU A 364 -11.35 10.43 -3.58
C LEU A 364 -12.08 11.76 -3.71
N LYS A 365 -12.46 12.17 -4.93
CA LYS A 365 -13.33 13.33 -5.15
C LYS A 365 -14.72 13.17 -4.52
N ALA A 366 -15.21 11.95 -4.41
CA ALA A 366 -16.47 11.61 -3.72
C ALA A 366 -16.37 11.64 -2.18
N LYS A 367 -15.24 12.09 -1.60
CA LYS A 367 -14.99 12.19 -0.14
C LYS A 367 -15.06 10.86 0.60
N VAL A 368 -14.55 9.79 -0.02
CA VAL A 368 -14.39 8.48 0.64
C VAL A 368 -13.41 8.59 1.82
N ASP A 369 -13.66 7.83 2.88
CA ASP A 369 -12.72 7.70 4.01
C ASP A 369 -11.47 6.93 3.57
N VAL A 370 -10.39 7.68 3.35
CA VAL A 370 -9.09 7.19 2.88
C VAL A 370 -8.40 6.31 3.93
N ASN A 371 -8.77 6.45 5.20
CA ASN A 371 -8.10 5.80 6.33
C ASN A 371 -8.88 4.60 6.89
N ARG A 372 -9.98 4.22 6.25
CA ARG A 372 -10.74 3.02 6.63
C ARG A 372 -9.87 1.78 6.42
N ALA A 373 -9.61 1.04 7.48
CA ALA A 373 -8.90 -0.23 7.40
C ALA A 373 -9.87 -1.40 7.13
N ASP A 374 -9.37 -2.42 6.44
CA ASP A 374 -10.04 -3.72 6.29
C ASP A 374 -9.99 -4.54 7.60
N ASN A 375 -10.53 -5.76 7.57
CA ASN A 375 -10.58 -6.63 8.76
C ASN A 375 -9.19 -6.98 9.32
N PHE A 376 -8.15 -6.91 8.50
CA PHE A 376 -6.76 -7.21 8.83
C PHE A 376 -5.95 -5.97 9.25
N GLY A 377 -6.59 -4.79 9.23
CA GLY A 377 -5.96 -3.52 9.57
C GLY A 377 -5.22 -2.87 8.39
N TYR A 378 -5.33 -3.39 7.18
CA TYR A 378 -4.77 -2.77 5.98
C TYR A 378 -5.65 -1.61 5.54
N THR A 379 -5.07 -0.42 5.47
CA THR A 379 -5.70 0.73 4.82
C THR A 379 -5.39 0.72 3.31
N PRO A 380 -6.11 1.50 2.48
CA PRO A 380 -5.80 1.64 1.05
C PRO A 380 -4.35 2.04 0.79
N LEU A 381 -3.76 2.82 1.70
CA LEU A 381 -2.35 3.22 1.64
C LEU A 381 -1.39 2.02 1.77
N HIS A 382 -1.71 1.05 2.63
CA HIS A 382 -0.92 -0.16 2.78
C HIS A 382 -0.97 -1.00 1.49
N ILE A 383 -2.16 -1.20 0.92
CA ILE A 383 -2.33 -1.96 -0.32
C ILE A 383 -1.62 -1.27 -1.50
N ALA A 384 -1.75 0.06 -1.62
CA ALA A 384 -1.06 0.82 -2.65
C ALA A 384 0.48 0.70 -2.55
N ALA A 385 1.02 0.71 -1.34
CA ALA A 385 2.45 0.54 -1.12
C ALA A 385 2.91 -0.92 -1.35
N LEU A 386 2.09 -1.90 -0.97
CA LEU A 386 2.36 -3.32 -1.17
C LEU A 386 2.42 -3.69 -2.67
N ASN A 387 1.50 -3.13 -3.46
CA ASN A 387 1.43 -3.31 -4.91
C ASN A 387 2.39 -2.39 -5.70
N GLU A 388 3.28 -1.66 -5.01
CA GLU A 388 4.29 -0.79 -5.61
C GLU A 388 3.72 0.38 -6.45
N PHE A 389 2.45 0.76 -6.23
CA PHE A 389 1.78 1.85 -6.96
C PHE A 389 2.15 3.22 -6.39
N SER A 390 3.38 3.67 -6.66
CA SER A 390 3.97 4.92 -6.14
C SER A 390 3.09 6.16 -6.39
N THR A 391 2.50 6.28 -7.58
CA THR A 391 1.59 7.37 -7.95
C THR A 391 0.28 7.33 -7.15
N CYS A 392 -0.26 6.13 -6.88
CA CYS A 392 -1.45 5.96 -6.03
C CYS A 392 -1.14 6.37 -4.59
N VAL A 393 -0.02 5.90 -4.04
CA VAL A 393 0.42 6.25 -2.69
C VAL A 393 0.56 7.77 -2.56
N TYR A 394 1.19 8.43 -3.52
CA TYR A 394 1.31 9.88 -3.51
C TYR A 394 -0.04 10.59 -3.51
N MET A 395 -0.98 10.14 -4.37
CA MET A 395 -2.34 10.65 -4.43
C MET A 395 -3.07 10.48 -3.09
N LEU A 396 -3.04 9.28 -2.51
CA LEU A 396 -3.68 9.00 -1.22
C LEU A 396 -3.15 9.92 -0.12
N ILE A 397 -1.82 10.17 -0.08
CA ILE A 397 -1.21 11.10 0.88
C ILE A 397 -1.68 12.55 0.62
N GLU A 398 -1.88 12.98 -0.63
CA GLU A 398 -2.48 14.31 -0.93
C GLU A 398 -3.91 14.45 -0.41
N TYR A 399 -4.69 13.37 -0.47
CA TYR A 399 -6.07 13.34 0.04
C TYR A 399 -6.17 12.99 1.53
N GLY A 400 -5.04 12.99 2.27
CA GLY A 400 -5.03 12.88 3.73
C GLY A 400 -4.92 11.45 4.29
N ALA A 401 -4.34 10.52 3.53
CA ALA A 401 -4.00 9.20 4.04
C ALA A 401 -2.98 9.29 5.19
N ASP A 402 -3.25 8.56 6.27
CA ASP A 402 -2.42 8.51 7.47
C ASP A 402 -1.26 7.52 7.28
N ILE A 403 -0.06 8.05 7.15
CA ILE A 403 1.19 7.30 7.02
C ILE A 403 1.54 6.55 8.31
N THR A 404 0.96 6.95 9.44
CA THR A 404 1.15 6.32 10.75
C THR A 404 0.14 5.22 11.05
N ALA A 405 -0.80 4.95 10.13
CA ALA A 405 -1.72 3.83 10.25
C ALA A 405 -0.93 2.52 10.42
N ARG A 406 -1.42 1.62 11.28
CA ARG A 406 -0.79 0.33 11.57
C ARG A 406 -1.77 -0.79 11.30
N THR A 407 -1.28 -1.91 10.76
CA THR A 407 -2.02 -3.17 10.62
C THR A 407 -2.27 -3.82 11.97
N ASN A 408 -3.06 -4.91 12.01
CA ASN A 408 -3.29 -5.67 13.24
C ASN A 408 -1.98 -6.24 13.83
N GLY A 409 -0.99 -6.57 12.98
CA GLY A 409 0.36 -6.97 13.40
C GLY A 409 1.25 -5.83 13.92
N GLY A 410 0.76 -4.58 13.92
CA GLY A 410 1.47 -3.40 14.44
C GLY A 410 2.45 -2.75 13.45
N VAL A 411 2.52 -3.24 12.21
CA VAL A 411 3.37 -2.73 11.14
C VAL A 411 2.76 -1.46 10.55
N SER A 412 3.54 -0.37 10.43
CA SER A 412 3.05 0.93 9.95
C SER A 412 3.04 1.01 8.41
N ALA A 413 2.13 1.81 7.84
CA ALA A 413 2.09 2.09 6.41
C ALA A 413 3.42 2.66 5.88
N LEU A 414 4.09 3.50 6.68
CA LEU A 414 5.41 4.04 6.36
C LEU A 414 6.46 2.95 6.11
N SER A 415 6.38 1.83 6.84
CA SER A 415 7.32 0.72 6.67
C SER A 415 7.17 0.04 5.32
N PHE A 416 5.93 -0.15 4.83
CA PHE A 416 5.66 -0.62 3.47
C PHE A 416 6.18 0.36 2.43
N ILE A 417 5.92 1.67 2.61
CA ILE A 417 6.40 2.71 1.69
C ILE A 417 7.91 2.69 1.55
N ILE A 418 8.65 2.61 2.66
CA ILE A 418 10.12 2.66 2.61
C ILE A 418 10.70 1.38 1.97
N ARG A 419 10.09 0.22 2.18
CA ARG A 419 10.56 -1.06 1.64
C ARG A 419 10.23 -1.24 0.16
N ARG A 420 9.02 -0.84 -0.26
CA ARG A 420 8.47 -1.13 -1.59
C ARG A 420 8.44 0.08 -2.52
N THR A 421 8.28 1.29 -1.99
CA THR A 421 8.13 2.53 -2.77
C THR A 421 8.97 3.70 -2.20
N PRO A 422 10.32 3.55 -2.11
CA PRO A 422 11.18 4.53 -1.45
C PRO A 422 11.19 5.92 -2.11
N GLU A 423 10.79 6.02 -3.38
CA GLU A 423 10.70 7.27 -4.14
C GLU A 423 9.74 8.31 -3.56
N ILE A 424 8.80 7.89 -2.72
CA ILE A 424 7.83 8.78 -2.10
C ILE A 424 8.46 9.62 -0.98
N ILE A 425 9.53 9.14 -0.34
CA ILE A 425 10.14 9.81 0.81
C ILE A 425 10.68 11.21 0.43
N PRO A 426 11.48 11.39 -0.64
CA PRO A 426 11.87 12.73 -1.09
C PRO A 426 10.67 13.64 -1.38
N ARG A 427 9.64 13.12 -2.05
CA ARG A 427 8.42 13.89 -2.35
C ARG A 427 7.64 14.26 -1.10
N TYR A 428 7.68 13.41 -0.07
CA TYR A 428 7.09 13.71 1.22
C TYR A 428 7.88 14.79 1.97
N VAL A 429 9.21 14.78 1.87
CA VAL A 429 10.07 15.87 2.37
C VAL A 429 9.76 17.19 1.65
N ASP A 430 9.53 17.18 0.34
CA ASP A 430 9.08 18.38 -0.39
C ASP A 430 7.74 18.93 0.15
N LYS A 431 6.84 18.08 0.67
CA LYS A 431 5.62 18.53 1.37
C LYS A 431 5.94 19.19 2.71
N LEU A 432 6.94 18.69 3.46
CA LEU A 432 7.43 19.35 4.68
C LEU A 432 8.06 20.71 4.37
N ASP A 433 8.83 20.81 3.27
CA ASP A 433 9.36 22.07 2.77
C ASP A 433 8.20 23.04 2.45
N ALA A 434 7.15 22.58 1.76
CA ALA A 434 5.98 23.38 1.40
C ALA A 434 5.21 23.93 2.60
N ALA A 435 5.21 23.22 3.75
CA ALA A 435 4.60 23.70 4.98
C ALA A 435 5.32 24.92 5.62
N ILE A 436 6.55 25.22 5.18
CA ILE A 436 7.25 26.45 5.54
C ILE A 436 6.89 27.51 4.49
N SER A 437 6.05 28.49 4.84
CA SER A 437 5.59 29.54 3.92
C SER A 437 6.14 30.92 4.32
N VAL A 438 6.34 31.80 3.34
CA VAL A 438 6.67 33.21 3.59
C VAL A 438 5.40 34.01 3.40
N ASN A 439 5.11 34.95 4.31
CA ASN A 439 4.02 35.90 4.09
C ASN A 439 4.33 36.73 2.84
N SER A 440 3.49 36.62 1.82
CA SER A 440 3.70 37.13 0.45
C SER A 440 3.80 38.65 0.31
N ILE A 441 3.73 39.39 1.41
CA ILE A 441 3.71 40.86 1.44
C ILE A 441 5.13 41.44 1.51
N HIS A 442 6.09 40.72 2.10
CA HIS A 442 7.46 41.22 2.33
C HIS A 442 8.50 40.40 1.57
N GLU A 443 9.57 41.05 1.12
CA GLU A 443 10.67 40.37 0.45
C GLU A 443 11.61 39.68 1.46
N ILE A 444 12.40 38.71 0.99
CA ILE A 444 13.28 37.89 1.83
C ILE A 444 14.40 38.70 2.52
N GLY A 445 14.62 39.97 2.15
CA GLY A 445 15.55 40.87 2.84
C GLY A 445 14.90 41.85 3.83
N ASP A 446 13.58 41.94 3.89
CA ASP A 446 12.91 42.94 4.72
C ASP A 446 13.01 42.62 6.21
N VAL A 447 13.12 43.66 7.03
CA VAL A 447 13.13 43.53 8.50
C VAL A 447 11.81 42.89 9.00
N ASP A 448 10.71 43.18 8.31
CA ASP A 448 9.37 42.65 8.61
C ASP A 448 9.01 41.35 7.88
N CYS A 449 9.99 40.70 7.25
CA CYS A 449 9.79 39.38 6.69
C CYS A 449 9.33 38.40 7.78
N GLU A 450 8.20 37.73 7.56
CA GLU A 450 7.64 36.73 8.47
C GLU A 450 7.55 35.38 7.77
N ILE A 451 8.23 34.39 8.35
CA ILE A 451 8.17 32.99 7.92
C ILE A 451 7.17 32.26 8.82
N ARG A 452 6.22 31.57 8.20
CA ARG A 452 5.18 30.77 8.85
C ARG A 452 5.47 29.29 8.66
N LEU A 453 5.65 28.58 9.77
CA LEU A 453 5.79 27.12 9.86
C LEU A 453 4.42 26.51 10.16
N ASP A 454 3.90 25.62 9.30
CA ASP A 454 2.66 24.89 9.57
C ASP A 454 2.95 23.46 10.06
N PHE A 455 2.55 23.14 11.29
CA PHE A 455 2.78 21.84 11.90
C PHE A 455 1.66 20.82 11.65
N ARG A 456 0.60 21.18 10.90
CA ARG A 456 -0.51 20.27 10.61
C ARG A 456 -0.07 18.97 9.92
N LEU A 457 0.94 19.03 9.05
CA LEU A 457 1.48 17.84 8.39
C LEU A 457 2.19 16.87 9.35
N LEU A 458 2.67 17.36 10.50
CA LEU A 458 3.38 16.55 11.49
C LEU A 458 2.44 15.91 12.52
N VAL A 459 1.29 16.54 12.74
CA VAL A 459 0.32 16.12 13.76
C VAL A 459 -0.80 15.33 13.09
N PRO A 460 -0.81 13.99 13.18
CA PRO A 460 -1.93 13.21 12.67
C PRO A 460 -3.22 13.59 13.42
N ASN A 461 -4.37 13.55 12.73
CA ASN A 461 -5.66 13.90 13.34
C ASN A 461 -6.13 12.89 14.41
N ASN A 462 -5.39 11.80 14.61
CA ASN A 462 -5.70 10.69 15.51
C ASN A 462 -5.46 11.01 17.00
N ASP A 463 -6.19 10.29 17.86
CA ASP A 463 -6.06 10.33 19.33
C ASP A 463 -4.73 9.74 19.86
N ARG A 464 -3.85 9.26 18.98
CA ARG A 464 -2.63 8.49 19.30
C ARG A 464 -1.44 9.35 19.77
N GLY A 465 -1.55 10.67 19.68
CA GLY A 465 -0.50 11.61 20.12
C GLY A 465 0.07 12.42 18.97
N GLU A 466 0.68 13.55 19.30
CA GLU A 466 1.13 14.55 18.32
C GLU A 466 2.55 14.23 17.79
N THR A 467 3.31 13.35 18.44
CA THR A 467 4.65 12.90 18.00
C THR A 467 4.67 11.59 17.22
N GLU A 468 3.52 10.96 16.97
CA GLU A 468 3.47 9.61 16.41
C GLU A 468 4.14 9.50 15.03
N LEU A 469 3.99 10.51 14.16
CA LEU A 469 4.66 10.52 12.87
C LEU A 469 6.19 10.52 13.00
N LEU A 470 6.72 11.25 13.98
CA LEU A 470 8.16 11.29 14.23
C LEU A 470 8.66 9.95 14.76
N LEU A 471 7.86 9.26 15.59
CA LEU A 471 8.18 7.90 16.02
C LEU A 471 8.16 6.92 14.86
N ALA A 472 7.17 7.00 13.97
CA ALA A 472 7.12 6.15 12.78
C ALA A 472 8.40 6.29 11.92
N PHE A 473 8.90 7.52 11.74
CA PHE A 473 10.18 7.73 11.05
C PHE A 473 11.38 7.14 11.79
N ILE A 474 11.39 7.16 13.13
CA ILE A 474 12.44 6.55 13.94
C ILE A 474 12.39 5.01 13.84
N GLU A 475 11.20 4.42 13.94
CA GLU A 475 10.97 2.98 13.84
C GLU A 475 11.47 2.41 12.52
N VAL A 476 11.22 3.10 11.40
CA VAL A 476 11.68 2.66 10.08
C VAL A 476 13.14 3.09 9.79
N GLY A 477 13.82 3.74 10.74
CA GLY A 477 15.24 4.10 10.62
C GLY A 477 15.53 5.37 9.81
N GLN A 478 14.51 6.10 9.35
CA GLN A 478 14.65 7.38 8.64
C GLN A 478 14.86 8.57 9.59
N LYS A 479 15.78 8.40 10.55
CA LYS A 479 16.09 9.41 11.58
C LYS A 479 16.53 10.76 10.98
N ARG A 480 17.14 10.76 9.80
CA ARG A 480 17.66 11.98 9.11
C ARG A 480 16.58 13.04 8.90
N ILE A 481 15.31 12.64 8.72
CA ILE A 481 14.17 13.54 8.54
C ILE A 481 13.94 14.41 9.79
N LEU A 482 14.36 13.97 10.99
CA LEU A 482 14.23 14.77 12.21
C LEU A 482 15.13 16.02 12.20
N LYS A 483 16.20 16.05 11.39
CA LYS A 483 17.03 17.26 11.20
C LYS A 483 16.35 18.32 10.33
N HIS A 484 15.22 18.01 9.71
CA HIS A 484 14.46 18.98 8.96
C HIS A 484 14.00 20.12 9.90
N PRO A 485 14.16 21.40 9.52
CA PRO A 485 13.92 22.53 10.43
C PRO A 485 12.49 22.56 11.00
N LEU A 486 11.49 22.08 10.25
CA LEU A 486 10.12 21.96 10.76
C LEU A 486 10.00 20.95 11.92
N CYS A 487 10.69 19.81 11.82
CA CYS A 487 10.68 18.77 12.85
C CYS A 487 11.45 19.22 14.10
N GLU A 488 12.61 19.85 13.90
CA GLU A 488 13.44 20.35 14.99
C GLU A 488 12.75 21.49 15.76
N THR A 489 12.12 22.44 15.05
CA THR A 489 11.33 23.50 15.69
C THR A 489 10.15 22.94 16.48
N PHE A 490 9.43 21.96 15.92
CA PHE A 490 8.32 21.30 16.58
C PHE A 490 8.75 20.61 17.89
N LEU A 491 9.82 19.81 17.85
CA LEU A 491 10.37 19.12 19.02
C LEU A 491 10.88 20.11 20.08
N LEU A 492 11.50 21.21 19.68
CA LEU A 492 11.98 22.26 20.59
C LEU A 492 10.83 22.97 21.30
N LEU A 493 9.76 23.29 20.58
CA LEU A 493 8.57 23.94 21.15
C LEU A 493 7.87 23.02 22.15
N LYS A 494 7.72 21.73 21.82
CA LYS A 494 7.20 20.74 22.76
C LYS A 494 8.06 20.58 24.00
N TRP A 495 9.37 20.42 23.80
CA TRP A 495 10.30 20.28 24.91
C TRP A 495 10.22 21.47 25.86
N ARG A 496 10.13 22.71 25.37
CA ARG A 496 10.00 23.89 26.25
C ARG A 496 8.77 23.86 27.16
N ARG A 497 7.67 23.27 26.71
CA ARG A 497 6.47 23.11 27.55
C ARG A 497 6.64 21.99 28.57
N ILE A 498 7.13 20.83 28.12
CA ILE A 498 7.26 19.63 28.94
C ILE A 498 8.43 19.72 29.93
N ARG A 499 9.49 20.49 29.62
CA ARG A 499 10.70 20.62 30.44
C ARG A 499 10.42 21.06 31.88
N LYS A 500 9.37 21.86 32.13
CA LYS A 500 9.00 22.26 33.50
C LYS A 500 8.65 21.05 34.38
N PHE A 501 7.97 20.06 33.81
CA PHE A 501 7.63 18.81 34.50
C PHE A 501 8.89 17.98 34.79
N PHE A 502 9.84 17.90 33.85
CA PHE A 502 11.12 17.23 34.09
C PHE A 502 11.96 17.88 35.18
N ILE A 503 12.04 19.21 35.21
CA ILE A 503 12.76 19.93 36.25
C ILE A 503 12.11 19.69 37.63
N PHE A 504 10.78 19.68 37.69
CA PHE A 504 10.06 19.33 38.92
C PHE A 504 10.35 17.89 39.36
N SER A 505 10.36 16.94 38.43
CA SER A 505 10.71 15.55 38.70
C SER A 505 12.15 15.41 39.19
N LEU A 506 13.11 16.11 38.58
CA LEU A 506 14.51 16.13 39.03
C LEU A 506 14.63 16.70 40.44
N PHE A 507 13.91 17.78 40.74
CA PHE A 507 13.88 18.35 42.09
C PHE A 507 13.32 17.37 43.12
N TYR A 508 12.23 16.66 42.78
CA TYR A 508 11.63 15.64 43.63
C TYR A 508 12.63 14.51 43.95
N HIS A 509 13.27 13.91 42.94
CA HIS A 509 14.23 12.83 43.16
C HIS A 509 15.51 13.32 43.86
N GLY A 510 15.98 14.54 43.53
CA GLY A 510 17.12 15.15 44.21
C GLY A 510 16.85 15.37 45.71
N LEU A 511 15.67 15.91 46.05
CA LEU A 511 15.24 16.07 47.44
C LEU A 511 15.09 14.71 48.13
N PHE A 512 14.51 13.72 47.46
CA PHE A 512 14.34 12.37 47.98
C PHE A 512 15.71 11.73 48.32
N VAL A 513 16.69 11.77 47.42
CA VAL A 513 18.03 11.23 47.65
C VAL A 513 18.75 11.98 48.78
N LEU A 514 18.61 13.31 48.87
CA LEU A 514 19.18 14.10 49.96
C LEU A 514 18.58 13.73 51.33
N LEU A 515 17.25 13.59 51.42
CA LEU A 515 16.59 13.17 52.65
C LEU A 515 16.97 11.72 53.03
N PHE A 516 17.02 10.81 52.06
CA PHE A 516 17.41 9.43 52.30
C PHE A 516 18.87 9.31 52.74
N THR A 517 19.78 10.08 52.15
CA THR A 517 21.19 10.14 52.59
C THR A 517 21.32 10.66 54.02
N ALA A 518 20.57 11.70 54.39
CA ALA A 518 20.53 12.21 55.76
C ALA A 518 19.98 11.17 56.77
N TYR A 519 18.95 10.41 56.37
CA TYR A 519 18.42 9.31 57.16
C TYR A 519 19.46 8.19 57.34
N VAL A 520 20.11 7.75 56.26
CA VAL A 520 21.11 6.67 56.33
C VAL A 520 22.31 7.08 57.17
N LEU A 521 22.77 8.33 57.06
CA LEU A 521 23.86 8.85 57.89
C LEU A 521 23.48 8.89 59.38
N GLY A 522 22.26 9.33 59.70
CA GLY A 522 21.79 9.44 61.08
C GLY A 522 21.49 8.09 61.76
N VAL A 523 21.10 7.05 61.00
CA VAL A 523 20.73 5.74 61.55
C VAL A 523 21.87 4.73 61.48
N TYR A 524 22.62 4.68 60.37
CA TYR A 524 23.58 3.62 60.08
C TYR A 524 25.06 4.06 60.15
N VAL A 525 25.36 5.36 60.22
CA VAL A 525 26.76 5.88 60.22
C VAL A 525 27.14 6.58 61.51
N GLN A 526 26.26 7.40 62.09
CA GLN A 526 26.49 8.01 63.41
C GLN A 526 26.43 6.94 64.51
N ASP A 527 27.45 6.89 65.37
CA ASP A 527 27.81 5.80 66.30
C ASP A 527 26.63 5.08 67.01
N CYS A 528 26.15 4.01 66.38
CA CYS A 528 25.34 2.97 67.01
C CYS A 528 26.20 1.73 67.33
N ARG A 529 27.27 1.93 68.11
CA ARG A 529 28.17 0.85 68.56
C ARG A 529 27.94 0.42 70.02
N ALA A 530 27.05 1.08 70.75
CA ALA A 530 26.68 0.73 72.13
C ALA A 530 25.19 0.38 72.21
N GLU A 531 24.84 -0.52 73.13
CA GLU A 531 23.51 -1.15 73.34
C GLU A 531 22.30 -0.20 73.48
N HIS A 532 22.49 1.13 73.48
CA HIS A 532 21.40 2.11 73.51
C HIS A 532 21.65 3.24 72.50
N CYS A 533 20.98 3.14 71.35
CA CYS A 533 20.97 4.19 70.34
C CYS A 533 19.83 5.18 70.59
N SER A 534 20.14 6.43 70.88
CA SER A 534 19.17 7.52 70.75
C SER A 534 19.36 8.15 69.36
N ALA A 535 18.43 7.86 68.45
CA ALA A 535 18.44 8.51 67.15
C ALA A 535 18.30 10.03 67.31
N PRO A 536 19.03 10.85 66.54
CA PRO A 536 18.86 12.29 66.55
C PRO A 536 17.39 12.69 66.33
N SER A 537 16.94 13.76 66.98
CA SER A 537 15.52 14.17 67.00
C SER A 537 14.88 14.38 65.62
N TYR A 538 15.67 14.66 64.59
CA TYR A 538 15.17 14.83 63.22
C TYR A 538 14.93 13.52 62.45
N VAL A 539 15.52 12.39 62.88
CA VAL A 539 15.51 11.13 62.13
C VAL A 539 14.11 10.53 61.96
N PRO A 540 13.26 10.45 63.01
CA PRO A 540 11.90 9.92 62.86
C PRO A 540 11.05 10.77 61.90
N ALA A 541 11.15 12.10 61.99
CA ALA A 541 10.43 13.01 61.11
C ALA A 541 10.84 12.83 59.64
N ILE A 542 12.14 12.71 59.36
CA ILE A 542 12.64 12.43 58.01
C ILE A 542 12.19 11.05 57.53
N GLY A 543 12.18 10.03 58.40
CA GLY A 543 11.69 8.69 58.09
C GLY A 543 10.24 8.67 57.59
N TYR A 544 9.32 9.36 58.28
CA TYR A 544 7.92 9.48 57.83
C TYR A 544 7.78 10.21 56.48
N ILE A 545 8.59 11.25 56.24
CA ILE A 545 8.61 11.97 54.96
C ILE A 545 9.11 11.07 53.83
N ILE A 546 10.15 10.26 54.07
CA ILE A 546 10.69 9.30 53.10
C ILE A 546 9.64 8.24 52.76
N ILE A 547 8.94 7.69 53.76
CA ILE A 547 7.86 6.72 53.53
C ILE A 547 6.75 7.33 52.65
N LEU A 548 6.36 8.58 52.91
CA LEU A 548 5.38 9.30 52.09
C LEU A 548 5.85 9.44 50.63
N PHE A 549 7.10 9.84 50.41
CA PHE A 549 7.68 9.94 49.07
C PHE A 549 7.79 8.56 48.40
N ASN A 550 8.12 7.51 49.16
CA ASN A 550 8.18 6.15 48.65
C ASN A 550 6.80 5.62 48.22
N LEU A 551 5.73 5.97 48.95
CA LEU A 551 4.34 5.64 48.57
C LEU A 551 3.92 6.30 47.25
N ILE A 552 4.35 7.55 47.00
CA ILE A 552 4.10 8.25 45.73
C ILE A 552 4.83 7.54 44.58
N LEU A 553 6.09 7.13 44.79
CA LEU A 553 6.88 6.36 43.82
C LEU A 553 6.25 5.00 43.55
N LEU A 554 5.84 4.27 44.59
CA LEU A 554 5.14 2.99 44.47
C LEU A 554 3.86 3.14 43.63
N THR A 555 3.06 4.17 43.90
CA THR A 555 1.83 4.44 43.13
C THR A 555 2.13 4.71 41.66
N LYS A 556 3.20 5.47 41.37
CA LYS A 556 3.68 5.72 40.00
C LYS A 556 4.09 4.42 39.31
N GLU A 557 4.87 3.55 39.95
CA GLU A 557 5.34 2.29 39.34
C GLU A 557 4.19 1.30 39.09
N ILE A 558 3.25 1.19 40.02
CA ILE A 558 2.03 0.39 39.83
C ILE A 558 1.23 0.91 38.64
N PHE A 559 1.05 2.24 38.53
CA PHE A 559 0.34 2.85 37.40
C PHE A 559 1.01 2.54 36.06
N GLN A 560 2.35 2.58 36.00
CA GLN A 560 3.10 2.24 34.79
C GLN A 560 2.98 0.76 34.44
N MET A 561 3.06 -0.14 35.43
CA MET A 561 2.91 -1.58 35.25
C MET A 561 1.51 -1.94 34.71
N MET A 562 0.45 -1.29 35.23
CA MET A 562 -0.93 -1.47 34.75
C MET A 562 -1.13 -0.99 33.30
N HIS A 563 -0.36 0.01 32.85
CA HIS A 563 -0.48 0.54 31.50
C HIS A 563 0.20 -0.34 30.44
N GLY A 564 1.19 -1.16 30.81
CA GLY A 564 1.89 -2.03 29.86
C GLY A 564 2.94 -2.93 30.49
N PHE A 565 2.52 -4.07 31.03
CA PHE A 565 3.37 -5.03 31.74
C PHE A 565 4.58 -5.51 30.92
N VAL A 566 4.37 -5.96 29.67
CA VAL A 566 5.44 -6.55 28.84
C VAL A 566 6.50 -5.52 28.47
N SER A 567 6.06 -4.33 28.05
CA SER A 567 7.00 -3.23 27.75
C SER A 567 7.71 -2.75 29.01
N TYR A 568 7.02 -2.74 30.16
CA TYR A 568 7.57 -2.29 31.44
C TYR A 568 8.70 -3.20 31.93
N VAL A 569 8.51 -4.53 31.92
CA VAL A 569 9.51 -5.49 32.41
C VAL A 569 10.80 -5.48 31.58
N ARG A 570 10.73 -5.09 30.30
CA ARG A 570 11.89 -5.07 29.39
C ARG A 570 12.92 -3.98 29.71
N TYR A 571 12.52 -2.88 30.34
CA TYR A 571 13.43 -1.79 30.68
C TYR A 571 14.03 -2.01 32.07
N TRP A 572 15.36 -2.13 32.14
CA TRP A 572 16.08 -2.34 33.41
C TRP A 572 15.96 -1.16 34.39
N GLU A 573 15.70 0.06 33.90
CA GLU A 573 15.44 1.24 34.74
C GLU A 573 14.27 1.03 35.70
N ASN A 574 13.26 0.27 35.27
CA ASN A 574 12.08 -0.02 36.08
C ASN A 574 12.43 -1.01 37.21
N TRP A 575 13.28 -2.00 36.92
CA TRP A 575 13.80 -2.91 37.94
C TRP A 575 14.65 -2.17 38.98
N LEU A 576 15.48 -1.22 38.56
CA LEU A 576 16.23 -0.34 39.46
C LEU A 576 15.29 0.42 40.41
N GLN A 577 14.19 0.97 39.90
CA GLN A 577 13.18 1.68 40.70
C GLN A 577 12.49 0.75 41.71
N TRP A 578 12.11 -0.47 41.32
CA TRP A 578 11.54 -1.46 42.26
C TRP A 578 12.52 -1.86 43.34
N SER A 579 13.80 -2.07 43.01
CA SER A 579 14.84 -2.36 44.00
C SER A 579 14.99 -1.25 45.04
N ILE A 580 14.88 0.01 44.61
CA ILE A 580 14.91 1.17 45.50
C ILE A 580 13.67 1.20 46.39
N VAL A 581 12.46 1.07 45.80
CA VAL A 581 11.19 1.10 46.55
C VAL A 581 11.15 0.03 47.64
N ILE A 582 11.51 -1.21 47.31
CA ILE A 582 11.57 -2.33 48.26
C ILE A 582 12.67 -2.09 49.29
N GLY A 583 13.85 -1.65 48.85
CA GLY A 583 14.99 -1.37 49.71
C GLY A 583 14.71 -0.30 50.77
N ILE A 584 13.99 0.77 50.41
CA ILE A 584 13.60 1.82 51.36
C ILE A 584 12.66 1.26 52.42
N PHE A 585 11.64 0.48 52.04
CA PHE A 585 10.74 -0.15 53.02
C PHE A 585 11.50 -1.04 54.01
N LEU A 586 12.52 -1.77 53.54
CA LEU A 586 13.37 -2.58 54.40
C LEU A 586 14.25 -1.73 55.35
N CYS A 587 14.77 -0.59 54.88
CA CYS A 587 15.57 0.33 55.70
C CYS A 587 14.74 1.15 56.70
N THR A 588 13.48 1.48 56.36
CA THR A 588 12.57 2.27 57.23
C THR A 588 11.61 1.38 58.04
N HIS A 589 11.78 0.06 58.01
CA HIS A 589 10.93 -0.85 58.78
C HIS A 589 10.97 -0.55 60.29
N ASN A 590 12.16 -0.25 60.82
CA ASN A 590 12.34 0.06 62.25
C ASN A 590 11.61 1.34 62.66
N THR A 591 11.55 2.36 61.79
CA THR A 591 10.75 3.58 62.06
C THR A 591 9.24 3.34 62.08
N LEU A 592 8.75 2.25 61.47
CA LEU A 592 7.34 1.85 61.51
C LEU A 592 6.99 0.95 62.70
N SER A 593 7.97 0.22 63.23
CA SER A 593 7.78 -0.81 64.26
C SER A 593 8.19 -0.38 65.68
N ASP A 594 8.67 0.86 65.87
CA ASP A 594 9.19 1.41 67.15
C ASP A 594 10.30 0.56 67.83
N SER A 595 10.88 -0.40 67.09
CA SER A 595 11.91 -1.31 67.58
C SER A 595 13.30 -0.66 67.46
N SER A 596 14.03 -0.58 68.56
CA SER A 596 15.38 0.02 68.66
C SER A 596 16.50 -0.80 68.02
N ASP A 597 16.25 -2.08 67.70
CA ASP A 597 17.31 -3.00 67.32
C ASP A 597 17.54 -3.01 65.80
N ILE A 598 18.69 -2.50 65.38
CA ILE A 598 19.12 -2.50 63.97
C ILE A 598 19.87 -3.80 63.69
N MET A 599 19.40 -4.56 62.70
CA MET A 599 20.02 -5.83 62.34
C MET A 599 21.22 -5.63 61.40
N ASN A 600 22.24 -6.49 61.47
CA ASN A 600 23.42 -6.40 60.59
C ASN A 600 23.08 -6.43 59.09
N TRP A 601 22.06 -7.20 58.70
CA TRP A 601 21.63 -7.24 57.29
C TRP A 601 21.07 -5.91 56.79
N GLN A 602 20.49 -5.08 57.67
CA GLN A 602 19.96 -3.76 57.30
C GLN A 602 21.08 -2.79 56.93
N HIS A 603 22.26 -2.91 57.53
CA HIS A 603 23.43 -2.10 57.15
C HIS A 603 23.88 -2.42 55.72
N HIS A 604 23.91 -3.70 55.36
CA HIS A 604 24.21 -4.12 53.99
C HIS A 604 23.17 -3.61 52.99
N VAL A 605 21.88 -3.73 53.33
CA VAL A 605 20.79 -3.23 52.46
C VAL A 605 20.86 -1.70 52.33
N ALA A 606 21.06 -0.96 53.42
CA ALA A 606 21.16 0.50 53.37
C ALA A 606 22.31 0.98 52.49
N ALA A 607 23.48 0.33 52.58
CA ALA A 607 24.65 0.63 51.76
C ALA A 607 24.40 0.40 50.26
N VAL A 608 23.67 -0.66 49.90
CA VAL A 608 23.31 -0.92 48.50
C VAL A 608 22.24 0.06 48.01
N VAL A 609 21.19 0.31 48.81
CA VAL A 609 20.05 1.15 48.40
C VAL A 609 20.46 2.61 48.22
N ILE A 610 21.34 3.16 49.07
CA ILE A 610 21.84 4.54 48.90
C ILE A 610 22.64 4.69 47.61
N PHE A 611 23.47 3.71 47.26
CA PHE A 611 24.20 3.69 46.00
C PHE A 611 23.24 3.63 44.80
N LEU A 612 22.24 2.74 44.84
CA LEU A 612 21.23 2.63 43.77
C LEU A 612 20.41 3.92 43.62
N ALA A 613 20.08 4.61 44.72
CA ALA A 613 19.35 5.87 44.70
C ALA A 613 20.15 7.01 44.01
N TRP A 614 21.46 7.10 44.27
CA TRP A 614 22.33 8.04 43.55
C TRP A 614 22.51 7.67 42.08
N LEU A 615 22.57 6.38 41.76
CA LEU A 615 22.62 5.88 40.39
C LEU A 615 21.33 6.22 39.63
N GLU A 616 20.16 6.09 40.26
CA GLU A 616 18.88 6.50 39.67
C GLU A 616 18.87 8.00 39.36
N LEU A 617 19.37 8.84 40.29
CA LEU A 617 19.50 10.27 40.06
C LEU A 617 20.39 10.59 38.85
N MET A 618 21.52 9.90 38.72
CA MET A 618 22.39 10.00 37.53
C MET A 618 21.64 9.63 36.25
N MET A 619 20.87 8.54 36.25
CA MET A 619 20.09 8.10 35.09
C MET A 619 18.97 9.09 34.75
N LEU A 620 18.31 9.68 35.75
CA LEU A 620 17.29 10.70 35.55
C LEU A 620 17.88 11.97 34.92
N VAL A 621 19.06 12.40 35.36
CA VAL A 621 19.82 13.50 34.74
C VAL A 621 20.16 13.16 33.28
N GLY A 622 20.41 11.88 32.97
CA GLY A 622 20.60 11.36 31.62
C GLY A 622 19.40 11.51 30.68
N ARG A 623 18.20 11.84 31.17
CA ARG A 623 17.04 12.13 30.30
C ARG A 623 17.08 13.54 29.69
N PHE A 624 17.96 14.43 30.18
CA PHE A 624 18.12 15.76 29.60
C PHE A 624 18.91 15.70 28.29
N PRO A 625 18.57 16.50 27.26
CA PRO A 625 19.24 16.46 25.96
C PRO A 625 20.76 16.74 25.98
N ILE A 626 21.25 17.48 26.98
CA ILE A 626 22.66 17.83 27.12
C ILE A 626 23.42 16.71 27.86
N PHE A 627 22.99 16.40 29.08
CA PHE A 627 23.64 15.39 29.93
C PHE A 627 23.40 13.95 29.44
N GLY A 628 22.31 13.71 28.72
CA GLY A 628 21.95 12.40 28.21
C GLY A 628 22.92 11.83 27.19
N LEU A 629 23.67 12.67 26.49
CA LEU A 629 24.76 12.17 25.65
C LEU A 629 25.84 11.51 26.52
N TYR A 630 26.29 12.19 27.57
CA TYR A 630 27.31 11.68 28.47
C TYR A 630 26.87 10.41 29.22
N VAL A 631 25.64 10.40 29.75
CA VAL A 631 25.11 9.21 30.43
C VAL A 631 24.97 8.04 29.47
N GLN A 632 24.51 8.27 28.24
CA GLN A 632 24.46 7.22 27.22
C GLN A 632 25.87 6.70 26.92
N MET A 633 26.82 7.59 26.63
CA MET A 633 28.22 7.22 26.36
C MET A 633 28.79 6.37 27.50
N PHE A 634 28.54 6.76 28.77
CA PHE A 634 28.92 5.98 29.93
C PHE A 634 28.28 4.59 29.93
N THR A 635 26.95 4.48 29.79
CA THR A 635 26.26 3.19 29.82
C THR A 635 26.64 2.26 28.67
N THR A 636 26.82 2.78 27.45
CA THR A 636 27.22 1.98 26.30
C THR A 636 28.67 1.51 26.42
N VAL A 637 29.57 2.39 26.85
CA VAL A 637 30.97 2.04 27.12
C VAL A 637 31.04 1.03 28.25
N ALA A 638 30.26 1.20 29.33
CA ALA A 638 30.18 0.25 30.43
C ALA A 638 29.71 -1.14 29.96
N VAL A 639 28.67 -1.22 29.12
CA VAL A 639 28.20 -2.50 28.56
C VAL A 639 29.24 -3.16 27.65
N ASN A 640 29.90 -2.39 26.78
CA ASN A 640 30.95 -2.93 25.91
C ASN A 640 32.19 -3.35 26.70
N PHE A 641 32.57 -2.56 27.70
CA PHE A 641 33.58 -2.91 28.70
C PHE A 641 33.21 -4.21 29.42
N SER A 642 31.96 -4.38 29.88
CA SER A 642 31.52 -5.59 30.56
C SER A 642 31.58 -6.82 29.65
N LYS A 643 31.20 -6.69 28.37
CA LYS A 643 31.32 -7.79 27.39
C LYS A 643 32.77 -8.21 27.19
N PHE A 644 33.66 -7.22 27.08
CA PHE A 644 35.09 -7.45 26.95
C PHE A 644 35.65 -8.11 28.21
N LEU A 645 35.38 -7.56 29.39
CA LEU A 645 35.79 -8.14 30.68
C LEU A 645 35.27 -9.58 30.83
N MET A 646 34.05 -9.87 30.39
CA MET A 646 33.47 -11.22 30.40
C MET A 646 34.28 -12.19 29.52
N ALA A 647 34.70 -11.75 28.33
CA ALA A 647 35.50 -12.56 27.41
C ALA A 647 36.90 -12.89 27.96
N TYR A 648 37.50 -11.95 28.71
CA TYR A 648 38.81 -12.13 29.34
C TYR A 648 38.73 -12.56 30.82
N CYS A 649 37.53 -12.84 31.34
CA CYS A 649 37.34 -13.29 32.71
C CYS A 649 38.05 -14.62 32.97
N CYS A 650 38.11 -15.50 31.96
CA CYS A 650 38.86 -16.76 32.06
C CYS A 650 40.36 -16.54 32.31
N LEU A 651 40.95 -15.50 31.71
CA LEU A 651 42.35 -15.12 31.92
C LEU A 651 42.56 -14.63 33.36
N LEU A 652 41.65 -13.79 33.87
CA LEU A 652 41.70 -13.29 35.25
C LEU A 652 41.53 -14.43 36.26
N VAL A 653 40.60 -15.37 35.99
CA VAL A 653 40.41 -16.55 36.83
C VAL A 653 41.64 -17.45 36.82
N ALA A 654 42.27 -17.66 35.65
CA ALA A 654 43.48 -18.47 35.54
C ALA A 654 44.65 -17.87 36.34
N PHE A 655 44.90 -16.56 36.22
CA PHE A 655 45.93 -15.90 37.02
C PHE A 655 45.61 -15.88 38.51
N GLY A 656 44.35 -15.64 38.90
CA GLY A 656 43.94 -15.70 40.31
C GLY A 656 44.14 -17.08 40.93
N LEU A 657 43.76 -18.14 40.22
CA LEU A 657 44.02 -19.52 40.67
C LEU A 657 45.52 -19.81 40.70
N SER A 658 46.30 -19.33 39.73
CA SER A 658 47.76 -19.48 39.73
C SER A 658 48.41 -18.77 40.92
N PHE A 659 47.92 -17.60 41.32
CA PHE A 659 48.44 -16.87 42.49
C PHE A 659 48.03 -17.53 43.81
N CYS A 660 46.87 -18.19 43.90
CA CYS A 660 46.53 -19.04 45.05
C CYS A 660 47.56 -20.15 45.28
N VAL A 661 48.05 -20.76 44.19
CA VAL A 661 49.04 -21.86 44.27
C VAL A 661 50.44 -21.32 44.60
N LEU A 662 50.82 -20.18 44.03
CA LEU A 662 52.17 -19.62 44.17
C LEU A 662 52.40 -18.87 45.49
N PHE A 663 51.34 -18.29 46.06
CA PHE A 663 51.42 -17.45 47.26
C PHE A 663 50.47 -17.93 48.37
N PRO A 664 50.60 -19.18 48.86
CA PRO A 664 49.69 -19.74 49.86
C PRO A 664 49.74 -18.99 51.21
N ASN A 665 50.88 -18.37 51.52
CA ASN A 665 51.11 -17.67 52.78
C ASN A 665 50.58 -16.22 52.77
N TYR A 666 50.28 -15.66 51.60
CA TYR A 666 49.80 -14.28 51.47
C TYR A 666 48.29 -14.20 51.71
N ILE A 667 47.87 -13.29 52.61
CA ILE A 667 46.49 -13.21 53.11
C ILE A 667 45.47 -13.01 51.96
N ALA A 668 45.83 -12.23 50.94
CA ALA A 668 44.93 -11.96 49.82
C ALA A 668 44.76 -13.16 48.88
N PHE A 669 45.74 -14.07 48.80
CA PHE A 669 45.71 -15.23 47.90
C PHE A 669 45.30 -16.55 48.59
N LYS A 670 45.07 -16.51 49.91
CA LYS A 670 44.68 -17.69 50.70
C LYS A 670 43.32 -18.29 50.33
N GLU A 671 42.35 -17.44 49.98
CA GLU A 671 41.00 -17.87 49.60
C GLU A 671 40.71 -17.48 48.14
N ILE A 672 40.02 -18.36 47.40
CA ILE A 672 39.71 -18.14 45.98
C ILE A 672 38.99 -16.79 45.74
N PRO A 673 37.93 -16.40 46.50
CA PRO A 673 37.26 -15.13 46.28
C PRO A 673 38.14 -13.91 46.54
N ARG A 674 39.01 -13.96 47.57
CA ARG A 674 39.95 -12.89 47.89
C ARG A 674 41.07 -12.78 46.84
N SER A 675 41.53 -13.92 46.33
CA SER A 675 42.55 -13.98 45.27
C SER A 675 42.03 -13.38 43.97
N LEU A 676 40.81 -13.74 43.57
CA LEU A 676 40.17 -13.16 42.39
C LEU A 676 39.97 -11.64 42.56
N LEU A 677 39.51 -11.20 43.74
CA LEU A 677 39.37 -9.77 44.04
C LEU A 677 40.73 -9.05 43.96
N LYS A 678 41.79 -9.59 44.56
CA LYS A 678 43.14 -9.01 44.49
C LYS A 678 43.66 -9.00 43.06
N THR A 679 43.39 -10.03 42.25
CA THR A 679 43.78 -10.08 40.83
C THR A 679 43.09 -9.00 40.01
N ILE A 680 41.80 -8.70 40.28
CA ILE A 680 41.07 -7.60 39.64
C ILE A 680 41.61 -6.23 40.09
N VAL A 681 41.92 -6.08 41.38
CA VAL A 681 42.56 -4.86 41.91
C VAL A 681 43.92 -4.62 41.28
N MET A 682 44.72 -5.68 41.12
CA MET A 682 46.00 -5.62 40.40
C MET A 682 45.85 -5.25 38.92
N MET A 683 44.74 -5.64 38.26
CA MET A 683 44.42 -5.19 36.89
C MET A 683 44.16 -3.68 36.83
N ALA A 684 43.62 -3.06 37.89
CA ALA A 684 43.40 -1.62 37.95
C ALA A 684 44.71 -0.81 38.10
N GLY A 685 45.86 -1.48 38.27
CA GLY A 685 47.18 -0.87 38.38
C GLY A 685 47.71 -0.79 39.81
N GLU A 686 46.96 -1.24 40.81
CA GLU A 686 47.42 -1.34 42.20
C GLU A 686 48.31 -2.59 42.37
N LEU A 687 49.59 -2.43 42.03
CA LEU A 687 50.61 -3.48 42.11
C LEU A 687 51.47 -3.30 43.36
N GLU A 688 51.14 -4.01 44.43
CA GLU A 688 51.95 -4.09 45.66
C GLU A 688 53.06 -5.15 45.51
N PHE A 689 54.05 -4.87 44.66
CA PHE A 689 55.15 -5.82 44.43
C PHE A 689 55.99 -6.06 45.69
N GLU A 690 56.30 -5.01 46.44
CA GLU A 690 57.14 -5.13 47.64
C GLU A 690 56.49 -5.99 48.73
N ASP A 691 55.19 -5.85 48.96
CA ASP A 691 54.48 -6.61 49.98
C ASP A 691 54.36 -8.11 49.64
N ILE A 692 54.32 -8.44 48.35
CA ILE A 692 54.21 -9.82 47.87
C ILE A 692 55.58 -10.54 47.93
N PHE A 693 56.66 -9.85 47.60
CA PHE A 693 57.99 -10.45 47.43
C PHE A 693 58.97 -10.21 48.59
N TYR A 694 58.81 -9.12 49.36
CA TYR A 694 59.73 -8.69 50.40
C TYR A 694 59.06 -8.45 51.77
N GLY A 695 57.80 -8.82 51.95
CA GLY A 695 57.10 -8.69 53.23
C GLY A 695 57.82 -9.41 54.37
N GLU A 696 57.97 -8.75 55.52
CA GLU A 696 58.80 -9.19 56.66
C GLU A 696 58.46 -10.60 57.21
N ASN A 697 57.29 -11.14 56.88
CA ASN A 697 56.77 -12.42 57.37
C ASN A 697 56.49 -13.49 56.28
N LEU A 698 56.86 -13.27 55.02
CA LEU A 698 56.43 -14.10 53.88
C LEU A 698 57.63 -14.67 53.11
N LYS A 699 57.92 -15.97 53.28
CA LYS A 699 58.88 -16.70 52.43
C LYS A 699 58.15 -17.32 51.23
N ILE A 700 58.62 -17.01 50.02
CA ILE A 700 58.13 -17.59 48.76
C ILE A 700 58.81 -18.95 48.54
N GLU A 701 58.02 -20.01 48.32
CA GLU A 701 58.52 -21.37 48.07
C GLU A 701 59.10 -21.54 46.66
N TYR A 702 58.52 -20.87 45.65
CA TYR A 702 58.90 -21.00 44.24
C TYR A 702 59.20 -19.63 43.60
N PRO A 703 60.38 -19.03 43.86
CA PRO A 703 60.66 -17.65 43.43
C PRO A 703 60.70 -17.51 41.91
N ALA A 704 61.34 -18.44 41.17
CA ALA A 704 61.47 -18.30 39.72
C ALA A 704 60.12 -18.32 38.98
N THR A 705 59.23 -19.25 39.33
CA THR A 705 57.89 -19.34 38.73
C THR A 705 56.99 -18.20 39.16
N ALA A 706 57.10 -17.73 40.41
CA ALA A 706 56.38 -16.57 40.90
C ALA A 706 56.73 -15.29 40.12
N HIS A 707 58.02 -15.00 39.92
CA HIS A 707 58.45 -13.85 39.12
C HIS A 707 58.01 -13.97 37.65
N GLY A 708 58.11 -15.17 37.06
CA GLY A 708 57.67 -15.41 35.68
C GLY A 708 56.16 -15.21 35.46
N MET A 709 55.33 -15.77 36.35
CA MET A 709 53.88 -15.61 36.27
C MET A 709 53.43 -14.17 36.57
N PHE A 710 54.10 -13.49 37.50
CA PHE A 710 53.84 -12.09 37.80
C PHE A 710 54.21 -11.17 36.61
N LEU A 711 55.35 -11.40 35.96
CA LEU A 711 55.74 -10.68 34.75
C LEU A 711 54.75 -10.91 33.61
N ALA A 712 54.32 -12.15 33.41
CA ALA A 712 53.31 -12.50 32.41
C ALA A 712 51.97 -11.80 32.68
N PHE A 713 51.55 -11.73 33.95
CA PHE A 713 50.35 -10.98 34.36
C PHE A 713 50.49 -9.49 34.06
N VAL A 714 51.62 -8.88 34.41
CA VAL A 714 51.86 -7.45 34.13
C VAL A 714 51.78 -7.17 32.63
N LEU A 715 52.46 -7.97 31.80
CA LEU A 715 52.47 -7.75 30.35
C LEU A 715 51.09 -8.01 29.72
N LEU A 716 50.46 -9.16 29.98
CA LEU A 716 49.23 -9.56 29.32
C LEU A 716 48.00 -8.82 29.87
N VAL A 717 47.90 -8.68 31.18
CA VAL A 717 46.72 -8.09 31.84
C VAL A 717 46.92 -6.59 32.04
N THR A 718 48.00 -6.17 32.71
CA THR A 718 48.12 -4.75 33.08
C THR A 718 48.58 -3.83 31.95
N VAL A 719 49.27 -4.34 30.92
CA VAL A 719 49.74 -3.54 29.78
C VAL A 719 48.87 -3.78 28.54
N ILE A 720 48.69 -5.03 28.11
CA ILE A 720 47.95 -5.31 26.87
C ILE A 720 46.44 -5.13 27.10
N LEU A 721 45.86 -5.80 28.09
CA LEU A 721 44.41 -5.82 28.29
C LEU A 721 43.84 -4.46 28.67
N THR A 722 44.48 -3.72 29.57
CA THR A 722 44.05 -2.37 29.99
C THR A 722 44.11 -1.37 28.83
N ASN A 723 45.21 -1.33 28.07
CA ASN A 723 45.38 -0.41 26.95
C ASN A 723 44.41 -0.73 25.81
N LEU A 724 44.16 -2.02 25.54
CA LEU A 724 43.16 -2.45 24.56
C LEU A 724 41.76 -1.98 24.97
N LEU A 725 41.43 -2.12 26.24
CA LEU A 725 40.15 -1.71 26.79
C LEU A 725 39.94 -0.19 26.69
N VAL A 726 40.96 0.62 27.05
CA VAL A 726 40.91 2.08 26.89
C VAL A 726 40.77 2.45 25.42
N GLY A 727 41.52 1.79 24.53
CA GLY A 727 41.43 2.01 23.09
C GLY A 727 40.04 1.76 22.50
N LEU A 728 39.38 0.68 22.91
CA LEU A 728 38.00 0.37 22.52
C LEU A 728 36.99 1.37 23.08
N ALA A 729 37.16 1.78 24.35
CA ALA A 729 36.28 2.77 24.95
C ALA A 729 36.37 4.12 24.21
N VAL A 730 37.57 4.55 23.82
CA VAL A 730 37.77 5.82 23.09
C VAL A 730 37.16 5.76 21.69
N SER A 731 37.34 4.66 20.96
CA SER A 731 36.75 4.52 19.62
C SER A 731 35.22 4.49 19.66
N ASP A 732 34.64 3.81 20.66
CA ASP A 732 33.19 3.80 20.91
C ASP A 732 32.65 5.21 21.24
N ILE A 733 33.36 5.96 22.08
CA ILE A 733 33.03 7.36 22.44
C ILE A 733 33.03 8.24 21.19
N GLN A 734 34.05 8.13 20.34
CA GLN A 734 34.15 8.92 19.12
C GLN A 734 33.01 8.58 18.13
N GLY A 735 32.69 7.30 17.96
CA GLY A 735 31.57 6.86 17.12
C GLY A 735 30.23 7.44 17.59
N LEU A 736 29.98 7.41 18.90
CA LEU A 736 28.75 7.96 19.49
C LEU A 736 28.66 9.49 19.38
N GLN A 737 29.80 10.20 19.45
CA GLN A 737 29.82 11.65 19.31
C GLN A 737 29.44 12.10 17.89
N GLN A 738 29.82 11.33 16.86
CA GLN A 738 29.47 11.64 15.46
C GLN A 738 27.96 11.49 15.20
N SER A 739 27.28 10.53 15.84
CA SER A 739 25.82 10.32 15.70
C SER A 739 24.99 11.13 16.72
N ALA A 740 25.64 11.72 17.74
CA ALA A 740 25.04 12.35 18.90
C ALA A 740 23.91 13.33 18.60
N GLY A 741 24.07 14.19 17.58
CA GLY A 741 23.07 15.20 17.23
C GLY A 741 21.74 14.59 16.80
N LEU A 742 21.80 13.51 16.01
CA LEU A 742 20.61 12.81 15.50
C LEU A 742 19.96 11.96 16.59
N ASP A 743 20.78 11.21 17.33
CA ASP A 743 20.30 10.36 18.43
C ASP A 743 19.78 11.18 19.61
N ARG A 744 20.24 12.44 19.78
CA ARG A 744 19.64 13.39 20.72
C ARG A 744 18.20 13.73 20.31
N LEU A 745 17.97 14.05 19.03
CA LEU A 745 16.64 14.38 18.53
C LEU A 745 15.69 13.18 18.59
N SER A 746 16.16 11.97 18.25
CA SER A 746 15.33 10.76 18.33
C SER A 746 14.93 10.46 19.78
N ARG A 747 15.88 10.50 20.72
CA ARG A 747 15.58 10.29 22.15
C ARG A 747 14.64 11.34 22.70
N GLN A 748 14.81 12.60 22.30
CA GLN A 748 13.90 13.67 22.68
C GLN A 748 12.47 13.39 22.18
N ALA A 749 12.32 12.92 20.94
CA ALA A 749 11.01 12.54 20.40
C ALA A 749 10.39 11.33 21.14
N GLU A 750 11.17 10.28 21.40
CA GLU A 750 10.73 9.10 22.17
C GLU A 750 10.33 9.44 23.60
N LEU A 751 11.09 10.32 24.26
CA LEU A 751 10.81 10.77 25.62
C LEU A 751 9.52 11.59 25.68
N ILE A 752 9.34 12.52 24.73
CA ILE A 752 8.13 13.33 24.61
C ILE A 752 6.92 12.41 24.36
N SER A 753 7.05 11.44 23.44
CA SER A 753 5.95 10.54 23.12
C SER A 753 5.56 9.63 24.30
N ARG A 754 6.54 9.09 25.03
CA ARG A 754 6.27 8.31 26.26
C ARG A 754 5.55 9.12 27.31
N LEU A 755 5.88 10.41 27.46
CA LEU A 755 5.14 11.27 28.37
C LEU A 755 3.73 11.56 27.87
N GLU A 756 3.53 11.78 26.57
CA GLU A 756 2.20 11.97 25.99
C GLU A 756 1.31 10.73 26.21
N SER A 757 1.83 9.52 25.98
CA SER A 757 1.07 8.30 26.20
C SER A 757 0.70 8.08 27.67
N LEU A 758 1.61 8.40 28.61
CA LEU A 758 1.33 8.34 30.05
C LEU A 758 0.28 9.39 30.47
N MET A 759 0.41 10.63 30.00
CA MET A 759 -0.49 11.74 30.34
C MET A 759 -1.89 11.60 29.73
N PHE A 760 -2.02 10.91 28.59
CA PHE A 760 -3.29 10.74 27.86
C PHE A 760 -3.81 9.30 27.85
N SER A 761 -3.35 8.47 28.78
CA SER A 761 -3.80 7.09 28.95
C SER A 761 -5.32 6.97 29.18
N ARG A 762 -5.88 5.80 28.83
CA ARG A 762 -7.31 5.50 29.02
C ARG A 762 -7.72 5.50 30.50
N LEU A 763 -6.79 5.19 31.39
CA LEU A 763 -6.98 5.22 32.85
C LEU A 763 -7.14 6.65 33.38
N LEU A 764 -6.32 7.60 32.91
CA LEU A 764 -6.41 9.00 33.34
C LEU A 764 -7.63 9.74 32.78
N ARG A 765 -8.33 9.15 31.80
CA ARG A 765 -9.57 9.69 31.23
C ARG A 765 -10.74 9.67 32.23
N LYS A 766 -10.65 8.85 33.30
CA LYS A 766 -11.58 8.82 34.44
C LYS A 766 -11.19 9.76 35.59
N ALA A 767 -10.03 10.41 35.51
CA ALA A 767 -9.58 11.36 36.54
C ALA A 767 -10.40 12.67 36.48
N PRO A 768 -10.39 13.49 37.55
CA PRO A 768 -11.16 14.74 37.59
C PRO A 768 -10.86 15.64 36.38
N ILE A 769 -11.91 16.10 35.70
CA ILE A 769 -11.83 16.87 34.42
C ILE A 769 -10.87 18.08 34.53
N ARG A 770 -10.76 18.70 35.72
CA ARG A 770 -9.87 19.83 35.98
C ARG A 770 -8.38 19.48 35.83
N ILE A 771 -7.95 18.32 36.34
CA ILE A 771 -6.55 17.86 36.28
C ILE A 771 -6.20 17.49 34.84
N TRP A 772 -7.12 16.79 34.16
CA TRP A 772 -6.97 16.42 32.76
C TRP A 772 -6.87 17.65 31.83
N ALA A 773 -7.70 18.67 32.05
CA ALA A 773 -7.63 19.93 31.30
C ALA A 773 -6.32 20.70 31.53
N ILE A 774 -5.76 20.65 32.74
CA ILE A 774 -4.44 21.24 33.05
C ILE A 774 -3.34 20.50 32.28
N PHE A 775 -3.33 19.17 32.32
CA PHE A 775 -2.35 18.37 31.58
C PHE A 775 -2.45 18.57 30.06
N GLN A 776 -3.64 18.64 29.50
CA GLN A 776 -3.84 18.95 28.08
C GLN A 776 -3.35 20.34 27.70
N LYS A 777 -3.54 21.35 28.56
CA LYS A 777 -3.07 22.72 28.31
C LYS A 777 -1.55 22.85 28.43
N ILE A 778 -0.92 22.02 29.27
CA ILE A 778 0.53 22.00 29.49
C ILE A 778 1.25 21.20 28.40
N ALA A 779 0.75 20.02 28.00
CA ALA A 779 1.48 19.10 27.12
C ALA A 779 1.16 19.24 25.62
N LEU A 780 -0.12 19.43 25.23
CA LEU A 780 -0.50 19.44 23.81
C LEU A 780 -0.34 20.82 23.17
N LEU A 781 0.12 20.85 21.92
CA LEU A 781 0.11 22.06 21.09
C LEU A 781 -1.29 22.32 20.50
N LYS A 782 -2.09 21.27 20.27
CA LYS A 782 -3.40 21.25 19.60
C LYS A 782 -4.52 22.00 20.34
N THR A 783 -4.50 22.05 21.67
CA THR A 783 -5.56 22.67 22.50
C THR A 783 -5.61 24.20 22.44
N SER A 784 -4.58 24.88 21.90
CA SER A 784 -4.65 26.32 21.64
C SER A 784 -5.18 26.58 20.22
N ARG A 785 -6.43 27.05 20.11
CA ARG A 785 -7.18 27.27 18.84
C ARG A 785 -6.50 28.17 17.78
N CYS A 786 -5.27 28.67 17.99
CA CYS A 786 -4.60 29.61 17.08
C CYS A 786 -3.10 29.35 16.80
N ARG A 787 -2.48 28.19 17.12
CA ARG A 787 -1.01 28.05 17.03
C ARG A 787 -0.43 26.76 16.43
N LEU A 788 -1.17 26.01 15.61
CA LEU A 788 -0.53 25.00 14.73
C LEU A 788 0.34 25.64 13.64
N HIS A 789 0.30 26.98 13.51
CA HIS A 789 1.25 27.75 12.76
C HIS A 789 2.16 28.55 13.69
N PHE A 790 3.47 28.54 13.46
CA PHE A 790 4.45 29.33 14.19
C PHE A 790 5.07 30.37 13.26
N ARG A 791 5.14 31.62 13.70
CA ARG A 791 5.72 32.73 12.91
C ARG A 791 7.07 33.13 13.47
N VAL A 792 8.05 33.25 12.58
CA VAL A 792 9.43 33.67 12.88
C VAL A 792 9.75 34.89 12.04
N LYS A 793 10.34 35.91 12.67
CA LYS A 793 11.00 37.01 11.96
C LYS A 793 12.50 36.72 11.91
N PRO A 794 13.05 36.27 10.77
CA PRO A 794 14.46 35.86 10.69
C PRO A 794 15.43 37.03 10.87
N ASN A 795 15.02 38.24 10.46
CA ASN A 795 15.87 39.43 10.43
C ASN A 795 15.77 40.29 11.71
N ASP A 796 14.89 39.94 12.67
CA ASP A 796 14.73 40.69 13.92
C ASP A 796 15.70 40.17 15.00
N PRO A 797 16.68 40.96 15.46
CA PRO A 797 17.63 40.55 16.49
C PRO A 797 16.96 40.31 17.87
N ARG A 798 15.73 40.79 18.09
CA ARG A 798 14.95 40.60 19.33
C ARG A 798 14.26 39.23 19.38
N GLU A 799 14.22 38.49 18.27
CA GLU A 799 13.58 37.18 18.18
C GLU A 799 14.40 36.08 18.89
N LYS A 800 14.25 35.99 20.21
CA LYS A 800 14.92 34.98 21.06
C LYS A 800 14.09 33.71 21.28
N ARG A 801 12.91 33.59 20.64
CA ARG A 801 12.02 32.43 20.84
C ARG A 801 12.60 31.15 20.24
N ILE A 802 13.50 31.21 19.26
CA ILE A 802 14.15 30.04 18.66
C ILE A 802 15.67 30.30 18.56
N PRO A 803 16.54 29.27 18.66
CA PRO A 803 17.98 29.44 18.41
C PRO A 803 18.27 30.01 17.02
N ARG A 804 19.29 30.87 16.91
CA ARG A 804 19.65 31.53 15.64
C ARG A 804 20.06 30.54 14.55
N GLU A 805 20.76 29.47 14.89
CA GLU A 805 21.14 28.41 13.94
C GLU A 805 19.94 27.84 13.18
N LEU A 806 18.83 27.62 13.90
CA LEU A 806 17.59 27.09 13.34
C LEU A 806 16.84 28.14 12.53
N ILE A 807 16.91 29.42 12.92
CA ILE A 807 16.38 30.53 12.12
C ILE A 807 17.13 30.62 10.78
N THR A 808 18.46 30.53 10.82
CA THR A 808 19.32 30.54 9.63
C THR A 808 19.04 29.34 8.71
N SER A 809 18.83 28.15 9.27
CA SER A 809 18.50 26.97 8.45
C SER A 809 17.12 27.07 7.80
N ILE A 810 16.11 27.57 8.51
CA ILE A 810 14.78 27.87 7.94
C ILE A 810 14.90 28.91 6.82
N TYR A 811 15.63 30.01 7.09
CA TYR A 811 15.84 31.07 6.11
C TYR A 811 16.54 30.56 4.85
N LYS A 812 17.62 29.78 5.01
CA LYS A 812 18.38 29.17 3.92
C LYS A 812 17.50 28.26 3.06
N LEU A 813 16.71 27.37 3.68
CA LEU A 813 15.79 26.48 2.97
C LEU A 813 14.76 27.26 2.15
N VAL A 814 14.19 28.31 2.74
CA VAL A 814 13.22 29.19 2.07
C VAL A 814 13.86 29.95 0.90
N ALA A 815 15.07 30.46 1.06
CA ALA A 815 15.82 31.16 0.03
C ALA A 815 16.15 30.23 -1.15
N GLU A 816 16.73 29.05 -0.89
CA GLU A 816 17.03 28.03 -1.90
C GLU A 816 15.78 27.62 -2.68
N ARG A 817 14.64 27.45 -1.99
CA ARG A 817 13.37 27.12 -2.64
C ARG A 817 12.88 28.26 -3.55
N ARG A 818 13.03 29.52 -3.15
CA ARG A 818 12.66 30.67 -3.99
C ARG A 818 13.52 30.73 -5.25
N GLU A 819 14.82 30.52 -5.12
CA GLU A 819 15.75 30.46 -6.25
C GLU A 819 15.41 29.31 -7.21
N ARG A 820 15.13 28.11 -6.65
CA ARG A 820 14.62 26.97 -7.43
C ARG A 820 13.36 27.37 -8.21
N ASN A 821 12.36 27.94 -7.55
CA ASN A 821 11.11 28.36 -8.18
C ASN A 821 11.30 29.46 -9.24
N GLN A 822 12.18 30.43 -9.01
CA GLN A 822 12.53 31.46 -9.99
C GLN A 822 13.25 30.87 -11.20
N SER A 823 14.18 29.95 -11.01
CA SER A 823 14.88 29.27 -12.10
C SER A 823 13.91 28.44 -12.96
N ILE A 824 12.96 27.73 -12.33
CA ILE A 824 11.89 26.98 -13.02
C ILE A 824 11.00 27.92 -13.83
N ARG A 825 10.59 29.06 -13.25
CA ARG A 825 9.82 30.09 -13.97
C ARG A 825 10.58 30.61 -15.17
N ARG A 826 11.85 31.00 -15.01
CA ARG A 826 12.72 31.47 -16.11
C ARG A 826 12.84 30.42 -17.23
N ARG A 827 13.06 29.16 -16.87
CA ARG A 827 13.11 28.04 -17.85
C ARG A 827 11.78 27.85 -18.59
N ARG A 828 10.64 27.95 -17.89
CA ARG A 828 9.31 27.91 -18.53
C ARG A 828 9.10 29.09 -19.48
N THR A 829 9.45 30.30 -19.07
CA THR A 829 9.36 31.48 -19.93
C THR A 829 10.23 31.33 -21.17
N TYR A 830 11.48 30.86 -21.02
CA TYR A 830 12.37 30.60 -22.14
C TYR A 830 11.83 29.53 -23.08
N ARG A 831 11.32 28.41 -22.54
CA ARG A 831 10.70 27.36 -23.34
C ARG A 831 9.46 27.87 -24.09
N ASN A 832 8.56 28.59 -23.42
CA ASN A 832 7.38 29.18 -24.06
C ASN A 832 7.78 30.19 -25.16
N MET A 833 8.85 30.96 -24.92
CA MET A 833 9.39 31.89 -25.92
C MET A 833 10.03 31.16 -27.10
N GLN A 834 10.72 30.03 -26.86
CA GLN A 834 11.18 29.15 -27.95
C GLN A 834 10.00 28.54 -28.72
N THR A 835 8.94 28.09 -28.05
CA THR A 835 7.75 27.55 -28.73
C THR A 835 7.06 28.64 -29.57
N PHE A 836 6.97 29.86 -29.05
CA PHE A 836 6.43 31.00 -29.79
C PHE A 836 7.31 31.41 -30.97
N ASN A 837 8.64 31.43 -30.80
CA ASN A 837 9.57 31.68 -31.90
C ASN A 837 9.52 30.59 -32.97
N ASN A 838 9.39 29.32 -32.57
CA ASN A 838 9.20 28.21 -33.51
C ASN A 838 7.88 28.34 -34.25
N PHE A 839 6.80 28.77 -33.59
CA PHE A 839 5.51 29.05 -34.24
C PHE A 839 5.62 30.19 -35.26
N LEU A 840 6.33 31.27 -34.94
CA LEU A 840 6.59 32.37 -35.88
C LEU A 840 7.46 31.94 -37.06
N LEU A 841 8.43 31.04 -36.84
CA LEU A 841 9.24 30.46 -37.91
C LEU A 841 8.41 29.53 -38.82
N ASP A 842 7.49 28.74 -38.26
CA ASP A 842 6.57 27.88 -39.02
C ASP A 842 5.58 28.70 -39.87
N GLU A 843 5.08 29.83 -39.34
CA GLU A 843 4.29 30.80 -40.11
C GLU A 843 5.11 31.48 -41.23
N ALA A 844 6.39 31.78 -40.99
CA ALA A 844 7.27 32.35 -42.00
C ALA A 844 7.62 31.32 -43.11
N ASP A 845 7.83 30.06 -42.76
CA ASP A 845 8.11 28.97 -43.70
C ASP A 845 6.87 28.61 -44.52
N THR A 846 5.68 28.59 -43.91
CA THR A 846 4.41 28.40 -44.66
C THR A 846 4.11 29.57 -45.60
N ALA A 847 4.46 30.80 -45.23
CA ALA A 847 4.41 31.97 -46.11
C ALA A 847 5.43 31.88 -47.27
N ALA A 848 6.65 31.38 -47.01
CA ALA A 848 7.67 31.16 -48.04
C ALA A 848 7.28 30.03 -49.02
N VAL A 849 6.64 28.96 -48.54
CA VAL A 849 6.12 27.85 -49.35
C VAL A 849 4.96 28.31 -50.25
N THR A 850 4.08 29.19 -49.74
CA THR A 850 3.00 29.78 -50.56
C THR A 850 3.53 30.76 -51.61
N LEU A 851 4.59 31.52 -51.31
CA LEU A 851 5.31 32.35 -52.29
C LEU A 851 6.03 31.51 -53.36
N ARG A 852 6.69 30.40 -52.98
CA ARG A 852 7.27 29.44 -53.94
C ARG A 852 6.21 28.81 -54.85
N ARG A 853 5.02 28.47 -54.32
CA ARG A 853 3.88 27.99 -55.13
C ARG A 853 3.34 29.04 -56.10
N LYS A 854 3.32 30.32 -55.72
CA LYS A 854 2.96 31.41 -56.64
C LYS A 854 4.02 31.60 -57.72
N HIS A 855 5.31 31.51 -57.37
CA HIS A 855 6.41 31.63 -58.33
C HIS A 855 6.42 30.46 -59.34
N PHE A 856 6.15 29.22 -58.90
CA PHE A 856 6.01 28.05 -59.77
C PHE A 856 4.81 28.14 -60.74
N LYS A 857 3.71 28.79 -60.35
CA LYS A 857 2.56 29.03 -61.25
C LYS A 857 2.87 30.06 -62.35
N THR A 858 3.75 31.03 -62.10
CA THR A 858 4.22 31.99 -63.12
C THR A 858 5.24 31.38 -64.09
N VAL A 859 6.06 30.43 -63.65
CA VAL A 859 7.03 29.74 -64.53
C VAL A 859 6.34 28.73 -65.45
N ASN A 860 5.28 28.05 -64.98
CA ASN A 860 4.51 27.11 -65.81
C ASN A 860 3.58 27.77 -66.84
N LYS A 861 3.47 29.10 -66.90
CA LYS A 861 2.71 29.80 -67.96
C LYS A 861 3.57 30.18 -69.19
N LYS A 862 4.88 29.87 -69.19
CA LYS A 862 5.81 30.15 -70.30
C LYS A 862 6.38 28.91 -71.00
N ARG A 863 5.93 27.70 -70.66
CA ARG A 863 6.34 26.45 -71.33
C ARG A 863 5.10 25.71 -71.83
N ASN A 864 4.53 26.20 -72.94
CA ASN A 864 3.61 25.44 -73.79
C ASN A 864 3.80 25.95 -75.23
N MET A 865 4.80 25.41 -75.93
CA MET A 865 4.85 25.30 -77.39
C MET A 865 6.02 24.37 -77.79
N SER A 866 5.78 23.52 -78.80
CA SER A 866 6.65 22.52 -79.48
C SER A 866 7.09 21.31 -78.62
N GLU A 867 6.54 20.10 -78.76
CA GLU A 867 6.58 19.09 -79.85
C GLU A 867 7.60 17.95 -79.55
N ALA A 868 7.21 16.70 -79.87
CA ALA A 868 7.74 15.39 -79.43
C ALA A 868 8.98 14.89 -80.23
N PRO A 869 9.42 13.59 -80.23
CA PRO A 869 9.25 12.40 -79.35
C PRO A 869 10.59 11.62 -79.05
N PHE A 870 10.48 10.42 -78.41
CA PHE A 870 11.52 9.38 -78.15
C PHE A 870 12.56 9.68 -77.03
N GLY A 871 13.03 8.78 -76.17
CA GLY A 871 12.95 7.33 -75.97
C GLY A 871 14.26 6.86 -75.32
N GLY A 872 14.22 6.10 -74.21
CA GLY A 872 15.33 5.21 -73.80
C GLY A 872 16.13 5.51 -72.51
N MET A 873 16.06 4.55 -71.57
CA MET A 873 17.08 4.05 -70.63
C MET A 873 17.54 4.84 -69.38
N ARG A 874 16.99 4.40 -68.23
CA ARG A 874 17.58 3.72 -67.04
C ARG A 874 18.89 4.22 -66.35
N PRO A 875 19.04 3.92 -65.03
CA PRO A 875 19.54 4.83 -63.98
C PRO A 875 20.93 4.45 -63.43
N ASP A 876 21.55 5.33 -62.63
CA ASP A 876 22.02 5.02 -61.26
C ASP A 876 23.05 6.02 -60.67
N THR A 877 22.91 6.23 -59.34
CA THR A 877 23.85 6.77 -58.33
C THR A 877 24.02 8.30 -58.11
N MET A 878 23.76 8.71 -56.85
CA MET A 878 23.96 10.04 -56.18
C MET A 878 25.43 10.21 -55.69
N PRO A 879 25.83 11.30 -54.96
CA PRO A 879 25.75 12.78 -55.09
C PRO A 879 27.18 13.42 -55.01
N PRO A 880 27.42 14.77 -55.02
CA PRO A 880 27.40 15.60 -53.79
C PRO A 880 27.09 17.12 -53.92
N VAL A 881 26.49 17.66 -52.85
CA VAL A 881 26.60 18.97 -52.15
C VAL A 881 27.40 20.17 -52.75
N VAL A 882 26.64 21.26 -53.09
CA VAL A 882 26.76 22.72 -52.78
C VAL A 882 27.89 23.56 -53.44
N PRO A 883 27.62 24.74 -54.08
CA PRO A 883 27.42 26.01 -53.35
C PRO A 883 26.31 26.96 -53.83
N ALA A 884 25.84 27.74 -52.85
CA ALA A 884 24.93 28.86 -52.98
C ALA A 884 25.57 30.04 -53.73
N SER A 885 24.82 30.66 -54.64
CA SER A 885 24.87 32.12 -54.85
C SER A 885 23.63 32.62 -55.59
N THR A 886 22.91 33.53 -54.93
CA THR A 886 22.27 34.77 -55.44
C THR A 886 21.12 35.14 -54.49
N GLY A 887 21.41 36.06 -53.57
CA GLY A 887 20.43 36.61 -52.63
C GLY A 887 19.43 37.57 -53.32
N PRO A 888 18.28 37.85 -52.67
CA PRO A 888 17.28 38.75 -53.23
C PRO A 888 17.70 40.22 -53.09
N SER A 889 17.26 41.04 -54.04
CA SER A 889 17.57 42.47 -54.21
C SER A 889 17.28 43.32 -52.96
N TYR A 890 18.26 44.16 -52.59
CA TYR A 890 18.22 45.11 -51.46
C TYR A 890 16.94 45.98 -51.36
N LYS A 891 16.24 46.23 -52.47
CA LYS A 891 15.02 47.05 -52.49
C LYS A 891 13.84 46.44 -51.74
N THR A 892 13.69 45.11 -51.73
CA THR A 892 12.59 44.45 -51.01
C THR A 892 12.87 44.36 -49.51
N LEU A 893 14.14 44.38 -49.10
CA LEU A 893 14.52 44.39 -47.69
C LEU A 893 14.20 45.76 -47.04
N GLU A 894 14.43 46.86 -47.75
CA GLU A 894 14.10 48.22 -47.27
C GLU A 894 12.59 48.47 -47.17
N GLU A 895 11.79 47.98 -48.13
CA GLU A 895 10.33 48.09 -48.05
C GLU A 895 9.76 47.25 -46.90
N ASN A 896 10.30 46.05 -46.66
CA ASN A 896 9.90 45.22 -45.53
C ASN A 896 10.32 45.85 -44.20
N GLN A 897 11.53 46.43 -44.09
CA GLN A 897 11.95 47.16 -42.89
C GLN A 897 11.05 48.37 -42.61
N LYS A 898 10.69 49.17 -43.63
CA LYS A 898 9.75 50.29 -43.45
C LYS A 898 8.38 49.84 -43.00
N THR A 899 7.89 48.70 -43.51
CA THR A 899 6.57 48.16 -43.13
C THR A 899 6.57 47.62 -41.70
N ILE A 900 7.67 46.97 -41.29
CA ILE A 900 7.85 46.47 -39.92
C ILE A 900 7.98 47.63 -38.92
N LEU A 901 8.75 48.67 -39.25
CA LEU A 901 8.88 49.86 -38.40
C LEU A 901 7.53 50.57 -38.21
N LYS A 902 6.71 50.64 -39.27
CA LYS A 902 5.37 51.24 -39.19
C LYS A 902 4.42 50.45 -38.26
N ARG A 903 4.49 49.12 -38.29
CA ARG A 903 3.73 48.23 -37.39
C ARG A 903 4.22 48.27 -35.95
N LEU A 904 5.52 48.43 -35.73
CA LEU A 904 6.08 48.62 -34.38
C LEU A 904 5.63 49.94 -33.76
N ASP A 905 5.50 51.00 -34.55
CA ASP A 905 4.96 52.29 -34.09
C ASP A 905 3.45 52.21 -33.77
N GLU A 906 2.68 51.42 -34.53
CA GLU A 906 1.26 51.17 -34.22
C GLU A 906 1.09 50.36 -32.92
N LEU A 907 1.88 49.29 -32.75
CA LEU A 907 1.88 48.47 -31.54
C LEU A 907 2.36 49.24 -30.30
N SER A 908 3.33 50.15 -30.48
CA SER A 908 3.79 51.08 -29.45
C SER A 908 2.65 51.97 -28.93
N LYS A 909 1.86 52.54 -29.83
CA LYS A 909 0.68 53.36 -29.48
C LYS A 909 -0.40 52.54 -28.78
N ASP A 910 -0.65 51.31 -29.24
CA ASP A 910 -1.61 50.41 -28.58
C ASP A 910 -1.15 50.01 -27.17
N LEU A 911 0.15 49.79 -26.98
CA LEU A 911 0.74 49.50 -25.68
C LEU A 911 0.60 50.68 -24.71
N ASP A 912 0.75 51.91 -25.18
CA ASP A 912 0.56 53.12 -24.37
C ASP A 912 -0.91 53.36 -24.03
N ILE A 913 -1.84 53.01 -24.93
CA ILE A 913 -3.29 53.00 -24.63
C ILE A 913 -3.60 51.97 -23.54
N VAL A 914 -3.02 50.77 -23.61
CA VAL A 914 -3.20 49.74 -22.58
C VAL A 914 -2.57 50.16 -21.24
N LYS A 915 -1.37 50.75 -21.25
CA LYS A 915 -0.75 51.32 -20.03
C LYS A 915 -1.59 52.44 -19.42
N SER A 916 -2.24 53.27 -20.24
CA SER A 916 -3.13 54.35 -19.75
C SER A 916 -4.40 53.80 -19.07
N ARG A 917 -4.89 52.63 -19.50
CA ARG A 917 -6.05 51.95 -18.90
C ARG A 917 -5.71 51.24 -17.58
N ILE A 918 -4.46 50.82 -17.41
CA ILE A 918 -3.98 50.15 -16.18
C ILE A 918 -3.62 51.17 -15.08
N LYS A 919 -3.48 52.46 -15.40
CA LYS A 919 -3.05 53.53 -14.48
C LYS A 919 -4.18 54.41 -13.89
N LYS A 920 -5.44 53.98 -13.91
CA LYS A 920 -6.48 54.63 -13.07
C LYS A 920 -6.74 53.75 -11.84
N PRO A 921 -6.60 54.29 -10.61
CA PRO A 921 -6.70 53.54 -9.36
C PRO A 921 -8.08 52.94 -9.12
#